data_AF-A0A954SG65-F1
#
_entry.id   AF-A0A954SG65-F1
#
_cell.length_a   1.000
_cell.length_b   1.000
_cell.length_c   1.000
_cell.angle_alpha   90.00
_cell.angle_beta   90.00
_cell.angle_gamma   90.00
#
_symmetry.space_group_name_H-M   'P 1'
#
loop_
_entity.id
_entity.type
_entity.pdbx_description
1 polymer ?
#
loop_
_entity_poly.entity_id
_entity_poly.type
_entity_poly.pdbx_seq_one_letter_code
_entity_poly.pdbx_strand_id
1 'polypeptide(L)'
;MLTLIRQSQLFRRKWLLSGAAAICAASVVAMAYDDSANSDVGLNGIIAAFPPRDLDQDELTPLIDELDSSWQKWGAETAAAVKDFYEGDHPTIESQRLALARLQVKLGTMEKALGDRRYVSVHPEVSELYGRLAPRVAVAEAILDTLTADPEVVRQERLRDAAVPVKTAVAEVRKDLSSFNGGQQWVSWASLNELADVAKRAEFNEADLALIKTIQQKLAHRGDYAQSVKEFVSRESFLTLEDSLTAALKAVEDYKPVSQETARAYLTDLTEQLDQYDEEPTVAGTARIRELFDKAAQSTPDGGKKIHEALQAFYLNYNVQLTISEGLLKRVVAERREEKSRINERMMSARIVGSQVTTASVSADVQPSENGARFALVIEGNVRANTSGSVPEATIYSSGYHTFRAEKPVIFDGHSFTTEPATVRASANNRNYGAVTKYSGMPLFGGIANNIALNKADEQLGRANYITSQRIRTEVSSELNEQVDEQFSNAASELENKVYGPLREQGLYPEEIQVSSSDSAIFYRSRLIGAKEVAGSRLQPRPGSSKGLVVQVHESALTNGSARMELDGKTMSDGDVRKLIEERMSKLLNREVELPESPMTEAEPTTLVFADEDAVRFHVGEGEISLIIRAGLKREAGDIPTQVITVPLAFSVNNNEIVMNRGQVGVRPQPGQQPTNVAEQIARAKIMISKIEAAIPEKTFENKLELKLEERVVALKISSIEASSGWVTITAE
;
A
#
# COMPACT_ATOMS: atom_id res chain seq x y z
N MET A 1 50.37 -41.71 -41.73
CA MET A 1 51.42 -42.71 -41.98
C MET A 1 52.71 -41.95 -42.35
N LEU A 2 53.44 -41.47 -41.34
CA LEU A 2 54.74 -40.79 -41.46
C LEU A 2 55.34 -40.63 -40.05
N THR A 3 56.13 -41.64 -39.65
CA THR A 3 57.53 -41.56 -39.18
C THR A 3 57.98 -40.21 -38.56
N LEU A 4 58.32 -40.16 -37.25
CA LEU A 4 59.68 -40.37 -36.66
C LEU A 4 60.63 -39.17 -36.96
N ILE A 5 61.37 -38.48 -36.08
CA ILE A 5 62.00 -38.74 -34.77
C ILE A 5 62.47 -37.40 -34.15
N ARG A 6 62.57 -37.41 -32.81
CA ARG A 6 63.35 -36.57 -31.88
C ARG A 6 64.42 -35.56 -32.41
N GLN A 7 64.42 -34.42 -31.70
CA GLN A 7 65.56 -33.64 -31.18
C GLN A 7 66.28 -32.64 -32.11
N SER A 8 65.88 -31.37 -31.99
CA SER A 8 66.73 -30.18 -31.75
C SER A 8 65.83 -28.94 -31.92
N GLN A 9 65.28 -28.41 -30.84
CA GLN A 9 65.71 -27.12 -30.30
C GLN A 9 66.34 -26.13 -31.29
N LEU A 10 65.69 -24.95 -31.35
CA LEU A 10 66.21 -23.61 -31.64
C LEU A 10 65.92 -23.02 -33.03
N PHE A 11 65.40 -21.78 -32.97
CA PHE A 11 65.27 -20.78 -34.02
C PHE A 11 64.04 -20.82 -34.96
N ARG A 12 62.86 -20.62 -34.35
CA ARG A 12 61.93 -19.50 -34.69
C ARG A 12 60.77 -19.46 -33.69
N ARG A 13 61.07 -19.13 -32.44
CA ARG A 13 60.10 -18.59 -31.48
C ARG A 13 60.82 -17.54 -30.62
N LYS A 14 61.07 -16.39 -31.24
CA LYS A 14 61.04 -15.12 -30.52
C LYS A 14 59.57 -14.81 -30.25
N TRP A 15 59.31 -14.31 -29.05
CA TRP A 15 58.03 -14.03 -28.38
C TRP A 15 57.63 -15.06 -27.32
N LEU A 16 58.06 -14.71 -26.09
CA LEU A 16 57.48 -14.96 -24.77
C LEU A 16 57.74 -16.32 -24.08
N LEU A 17 58.94 -16.45 -23.50
CA LEU A 17 59.20 -17.23 -22.27
C LEU A 17 60.28 -16.51 -21.44
N SER A 18 59.84 -15.59 -20.60
CA SER A 18 60.54 -15.02 -19.45
C SER A 18 59.45 -14.50 -18.51
N GLY A 19 59.34 -15.09 -17.31
CA GLY A 19 58.45 -14.60 -16.25
C GLY A 19 57.46 -15.63 -15.69
N ALA A 20 57.96 -16.73 -15.11
CA ALA A 20 57.18 -17.54 -14.13
C ALA A 20 57.30 -16.97 -12.70
N ALA A 21 57.45 -15.65 -12.62
CA ALA A 21 57.30 -14.82 -11.44
C ALA A 21 56.83 -13.45 -11.97
N ALA A 22 55.73 -12.94 -11.40
CA ALA A 22 55.07 -11.65 -11.66
C ALA A 22 53.99 -11.59 -12.77
N ILE A 23 52.78 -11.14 -12.35
CA ILE A 23 51.64 -10.53 -13.09
C ILE A 23 50.69 -11.57 -13.75
N CYS A 24 49.42 -11.75 -13.37
CA CYS A 24 48.44 -10.88 -12.69
C CYS A 24 48.38 -11.13 -11.16
N ALA A 25 49.13 -10.42 -10.32
CA ALA A 25 48.79 -9.07 -9.83
C ALA A 25 48.76 -7.94 -10.86
N ALA A 26 47.87 -6.96 -10.60
CA ALA A 26 47.40 -5.82 -11.41
C ALA A 26 46.16 -6.16 -12.26
N SER A 27 44.95 -5.70 -11.95
CA SER A 27 44.54 -4.48 -11.23
C SER A 27 44.01 -4.73 -9.80
N VAL A 28 44.90 -5.22 -8.93
CA VAL A 28 45.18 -4.49 -7.69
C VAL A 28 46.33 -3.56 -8.02
N VAL A 29 45.99 -2.41 -8.58
CA VAL A 29 46.72 -1.16 -8.42
C VAL A 29 45.60 -0.28 -7.86
N ALA A 30 45.35 -0.19 -6.55
CA ALA A 30 46.35 0.12 -5.54
C ALA A 30 47.50 0.89 -6.19
N MET A 31 47.16 2.00 -6.87
CA MET A 31 47.97 3.16 -6.61
C MET A 31 47.87 3.29 -5.10
N ALA A 32 48.96 2.93 -4.42
CA ALA A 32 49.25 3.46 -3.12
C ALA A 32 49.35 4.98 -3.30
N TYR A 33 48.20 5.63 -3.49
CA TYR A 33 47.94 6.84 -2.77
C TYR A 33 47.94 6.40 -1.32
N ASP A 34 49.02 6.77 -0.65
CA ASP A 34 49.13 6.71 0.79
C ASP A 34 48.01 7.61 1.36
N ASP A 35 46.81 7.03 1.48
CA ASP A 35 45.62 7.71 2.03
C ASP A 35 44.94 6.84 3.10
N SER A 36 45.73 5.93 3.70
CA SER A 36 45.33 5.04 4.80
C SER A 36 44.86 5.78 6.07
N ALA A 37 44.84 7.12 6.05
CA ALA A 37 44.28 7.94 7.10
C ALA A 37 42.78 8.26 6.90
N ASN A 38 42.20 8.09 5.70
CA ASN A 38 40.83 8.56 5.37
C ASN A 38 39.88 7.53 4.73
N SER A 39 40.31 6.29 4.49
CA SER A 39 39.47 5.26 3.83
C SER A 39 38.22 4.86 4.62
N ASP A 40 38.23 5.05 5.93
CA ASP A 40 37.17 4.55 6.82
C ASP A 40 36.20 5.66 7.28
N VAL A 41 36.30 6.85 6.67
CA VAL A 41 35.47 8.01 7.03
C VAL A 41 34.16 7.99 6.25
N GLY A 42 33.04 7.95 6.99
CA GLY A 42 31.69 8.06 6.41
C GLY A 42 31.41 6.98 5.37
N LEU A 43 31.06 7.37 4.16
CA LEU A 43 30.69 6.47 3.06
C LEU A 43 31.88 5.85 2.30
N ASN A 44 33.11 6.34 2.52
CA ASN A 44 34.29 5.87 1.79
C ASN A 44 34.49 4.36 2.00
N GLY A 45 34.60 3.57 0.93
CA GLY A 45 34.72 2.11 1.02
C GLY A 45 33.43 1.36 1.42
N ILE A 46 32.30 2.05 1.55
CA ILE A 46 30.96 1.44 1.66
C ILE A 46 30.22 1.54 0.34
N ILE A 47 30.18 2.73 -0.25
CA ILE A 47 29.59 2.92 -1.58
C ILE A 47 30.58 2.44 -2.65
N ALA A 48 30.03 1.98 -3.77
CA ALA A 48 30.81 1.55 -4.92
C ALA A 48 31.72 2.69 -5.44
N ALA A 49 32.91 2.34 -5.92
CA ALA A 49 33.86 3.31 -6.48
C ALA A 49 33.42 3.90 -7.84
N PHE A 50 32.41 3.29 -8.46
CA PHE A 50 31.80 3.72 -9.71
C PHE A 50 30.28 3.68 -9.55
N PRO A 51 29.53 4.51 -10.29
CA PRO A 51 28.08 4.39 -10.34
C PRO A 51 27.67 2.95 -10.69
N PRO A 52 26.64 2.40 -10.04
CA PRO A 52 25.96 1.18 -10.48
C PRO A 52 25.56 1.31 -11.96
N ARG A 53 25.43 0.17 -12.66
CA ARG A 53 25.29 0.19 -14.13
C ARG A 53 24.11 1.04 -14.59
N ASP A 54 22.95 0.89 -13.96
CA ASP A 54 21.73 1.62 -14.29
C ASP A 54 21.78 3.14 -14.02
N LEU A 55 22.83 3.61 -13.32
CA LEU A 55 23.14 5.02 -13.04
C LEU A 55 24.43 5.50 -13.71
N ASP A 56 25.08 4.66 -14.51
CA ASP A 56 26.26 5.06 -15.25
C ASP A 56 25.90 6.08 -16.34
N GLN A 57 26.90 6.81 -16.82
CA GLN A 57 26.68 7.86 -17.78
C GLN A 57 26.15 7.34 -19.13
N ASP A 58 26.52 6.13 -19.54
CA ASP A 58 26.13 5.52 -20.81
C ASP A 58 24.66 5.07 -20.77
N GLU A 59 24.16 4.60 -19.62
CA GLU A 59 22.75 4.22 -19.41
C GLU A 59 21.86 5.44 -19.14
N LEU A 60 22.38 6.51 -18.50
CA LEU A 60 21.61 7.74 -18.26
C LEU A 60 21.48 8.65 -19.50
N THR A 61 22.46 8.62 -20.42
CA THR A 61 22.46 9.53 -21.58
C THR A 61 21.23 9.34 -22.49
N PRO A 62 20.82 8.12 -22.89
CA PRO A 62 19.60 7.91 -23.68
C PRO A 62 18.35 8.47 -23.01
N LEU A 63 18.19 8.23 -21.70
CA LEU A 63 17.07 8.74 -20.91
C LEU A 63 17.04 10.27 -20.88
N ILE A 64 18.21 10.91 -20.80
CA ILE A 64 18.34 12.37 -20.80
C ILE A 64 18.07 12.96 -22.18
N ASP A 65 18.47 12.28 -23.25
CA ASP A 65 18.27 12.72 -24.63
C ASP A 65 16.78 12.71 -25.02
N GLU A 66 16.00 11.79 -24.44
CA GLU A 66 14.54 11.69 -24.61
C GLU A 66 13.76 12.81 -23.88
N LEU A 67 14.37 13.45 -22.86
CA LEU A 67 13.75 14.59 -22.19
C LEU A 67 13.54 15.76 -23.15
N ASP A 68 12.45 16.50 -22.91
CA ASP A 68 12.20 17.78 -23.57
C ASP A 68 13.44 18.70 -23.48
N SER A 69 13.71 19.48 -24.54
CA SER A 69 14.89 20.38 -24.60
C SER A 69 15.08 21.32 -23.39
N SER A 70 14.00 21.67 -22.69
CA SER A 70 14.05 22.46 -21.46
C SER A 70 14.64 21.73 -20.24
N TRP A 71 14.63 20.39 -20.27
CA TRP A 71 15.08 19.48 -19.21
C TRP A 71 16.44 18.83 -19.51
N GLN A 72 16.86 18.74 -20.78
CA GLN A 72 18.14 18.11 -21.17
C GLN A 72 19.35 18.67 -20.40
N LYS A 73 19.45 20.00 -20.25
CA LYS A 73 20.52 20.62 -19.45
C LYS A 73 20.47 20.18 -18.00
N TRP A 74 19.27 20.17 -17.40
CA TRP A 74 19.09 19.74 -16.02
C TRP A 74 19.43 18.26 -15.85
N GLY A 75 19.09 17.41 -16.83
CA GLY A 75 19.40 15.98 -16.86
C GLY A 75 20.91 15.72 -16.90
N ALA A 76 21.64 16.43 -17.78
CA ALA A 76 23.10 16.36 -17.84
C ALA A 76 23.77 16.81 -16.52
N GLU A 77 23.25 17.85 -15.87
CA GLU A 77 23.71 18.25 -14.53
C GLU A 77 23.39 17.20 -13.47
N THR A 78 22.29 16.44 -13.61
CA THR A 78 21.97 15.33 -12.71
C THR A 78 22.95 14.17 -12.89
N ALA A 79 23.23 13.75 -14.14
CA ALA A 79 24.25 12.72 -14.41
C ALA A 79 25.64 13.13 -13.90
N ALA A 80 26.02 14.39 -14.07
CA ALA A 80 27.27 14.92 -13.51
C ALA A 80 27.29 14.88 -11.98
N ALA A 81 26.17 15.18 -11.31
CA ALA A 81 26.06 15.08 -9.86
C ALA A 81 26.12 13.63 -9.35
N VAL A 82 25.54 12.68 -10.09
CA VAL A 82 25.66 11.24 -9.80
C VAL A 82 27.12 10.81 -9.91
N LYS A 83 27.78 11.16 -11.01
CA LYS A 83 29.20 10.88 -11.20
C LYS A 83 30.08 11.50 -10.10
N ASP A 84 29.84 12.76 -9.76
CA ASP A 84 30.55 13.45 -8.67
C ASP A 84 30.35 12.74 -7.33
N PHE A 85 29.17 12.19 -7.04
CA PHE A 85 28.92 11.48 -5.78
C PHE A 85 29.70 10.16 -5.65
N TYR A 86 29.82 9.38 -6.73
CA TYR A 86 30.52 8.08 -6.71
C TYR A 86 32.03 8.20 -6.97
N GLU A 87 32.43 9.00 -7.97
CA GLU A 87 33.82 9.10 -8.44
C GLU A 87 34.55 10.34 -7.90
N GLY A 88 33.82 11.29 -7.31
CA GLY A 88 34.40 12.52 -6.77
C GLY A 88 35.18 12.27 -5.48
N ASP A 89 36.19 13.12 -5.25
CA ASP A 89 37.01 13.07 -4.04
C ASP A 89 36.27 13.72 -2.86
N HIS A 90 35.62 12.90 -2.03
CA HIS A 90 34.87 13.32 -0.84
C HIS A 90 35.47 12.74 0.46
N PRO A 91 36.67 13.17 0.89
CA PRO A 91 37.40 12.54 1.98
C PRO A 91 36.80 12.81 3.38
N THR A 92 35.85 13.73 3.50
CA THR A 92 35.25 14.15 4.78
C THR A 92 33.74 13.92 4.82
N ILE A 93 33.18 13.79 6.03
CA ILE A 93 31.73 13.74 6.23
C ILE A 93 31.04 14.98 5.65
N GLU A 94 31.64 16.17 5.79
CA GLU A 94 31.07 17.41 5.25
C GLU A 94 31.00 17.42 3.72
N SER A 95 32.06 16.99 3.04
CA SER A 95 32.05 16.85 1.58
C SER A 95 31.04 15.81 1.09
N GLN A 96 30.94 14.67 1.78
CA GLN A 96 29.96 13.62 1.46
C GLN A 96 28.52 14.12 1.63
N ARG A 97 28.22 14.83 2.72
CA ARG A 97 26.90 15.46 2.94
C ARG A 97 26.58 16.51 1.87
N LEU A 98 27.58 17.28 1.42
CA LEU A 98 27.37 18.25 0.34
C LEU A 98 27.05 17.56 -0.99
N ALA A 99 27.72 16.45 -1.31
CA ALA A 99 27.43 15.66 -2.50
C ALA A 99 26.01 15.07 -2.47
N LEU A 100 25.61 14.46 -1.34
CA LEU A 100 24.24 13.97 -1.13
C LEU A 100 23.20 15.09 -1.25
N ALA A 101 23.45 16.26 -0.65
CA ALA A 101 22.53 17.39 -0.72
C ALA A 101 22.30 17.87 -2.16
N ARG A 102 23.30 17.80 -3.04
CA ARG A 102 23.13 18.12 -4.47
C ARG A 102 22.16 17.13 -5.14
N LEU A 103 22.30 15.84 -4.86
CA LEU A 103 21.40 14.80 -5.40
C LEU A 103 19.98 14.97 -4.85
N GLN A 104 19.82 15.26 -3.56
CA GLN A 104 18.51 15.55 -2.95
C GLN A 104 17.81 16.75 -3.60
N VAL A 105 18.53 17.80 -3.97
CA VAL A 105 17.97 18.94 -4.73
C VAL A 105 17.47 18.51 -6.11
N LYS A 106 18.18 17.59 -6.78
CA LYS A 106 17.72 17.02 -8.06
C LYS A 106 16.47 16.17 -7.86
N LEU A 107 16.44 15.28 -6.87
CA LEU A 107 15.26 14.48 -6.51
C LEU A 107 14.05 15.35 -6.17
N GLY A 108 14.22 16.40 -5.37
CA GLY A 108 13.14 17.33 -5.03
C GLY A 108 12.60 18.12 -6.24
N THR A 109 13.39 18.28 -7.29
CA THR A 109 12.96 18.86 -8.58
C THR A 109 12.11 17.84 -9.36
N MET A 110 12.53 16.58 -9.40
CA MET A 110 11.78 15.48 -10.02
C MET A 110 10.41 15.30 -9.36
N GLU A 111 10.36 15.25 -8.01
CA GLU A 111 9.11 15.09 -7.26
C GLU A 111 8.10 16.19 -7.57
N LYS A 112 8.56 17.44 -7.66
CA LYS A 112 7.71 18.58 -8.02
C LYS A 112 7.18 18.48 -9.45
N ALA A 113 8.00 18.01 -10.39
CA ALA A 113 7.58 17.84 -11.78
C ALA A 113 6.57 16.69 -11.93
N LEU A 114 6.82 15.54 -11.30
CA LEU A 114 5.91 14.38 -11.28
C LEU A 114 4.55 14.72 -10.65
N GLY A 115 4.55 15.58 -9.62
CA GLY A 115 3.32 16.08 -8.98
C GLY A 115 2.52 17.12 -9.80
N ASP A 116 3.06 17.64 -10.91
CA ASP A 116 2.45 18.73 -11.67
C ASP A 116 2.09 18.32 -13.11
N ARG A 117 0.81 18.48 -13.45
CA ARG A 117 0.24 18.12 -14.76
C ARG A 117 0.89 18.85 -15.94
N ARG A 118 1.60 19.95 -15.71
CA ARG A 118 2.30 20.71 -16.77
C ARG A 118 3.53 19.99 -17.32
N TYR A 119 4.08 19.02 -16.58
CA TYR A 119 5.27 18.28 -16.95
C TYR A 119 4.98 16.85 -17.41
N VAL A 120 3.72 16.53 -17.74
CA VAL A 120 3.30 15.18 -18.17
C VAL A 120 4.12 14.66 -19.35
N SER A 121 4.63 15.53 -20.22
CA SER A 121 5.49 15.14 -21.35
C SER A 121 6.80 14.48 -20.93
N VAL A 122 7.35 14.86 -19.77
CA VAL A 122 8.62 14.32 -19.24
C VAL A 122 8.41 13.35 -18.07
N HIS A 123 7.15 13.04 -17.73
CA HIS A 123 6.86 12.14 -16.62
C HIS A 123 7.50 10.76 -16.80
N PRO A 124 7.50 10.11 -17.98
CA PRO A 124 8.10 8.79 -18.13
C PRO A 124 9.60 8.77 -17.79
N GLU A 125 10.37 9.71 -18.34
CA GLU A 125 11.82 9.74 -18.20
C GLU A 125 12.22 10.22 -16.79
N VAL A 126 11.51 11.21 -16.24
CA VAL A 126 11.74 11.70 -14.88
C VAL A 126 11.32 10.65 -13.84
N SER A 127 10.25 9.90 -14.10
CA SER A 127 9.79 8.79 -13.26
C SER A 127 10.89 7.74 -13.15
N GLU A 128 11.44 7.31 -14.28
CA GLU A 128 12.49 6.31 -14.36
C GLU A 128 13.77 6.77 -13.65
N LEU A 129 14.23 7.99 -13.94
CA LEU A 129 15.41 8.55 -13.30
C LEU A 129 15.25 8.67 -11.77
N TYR A 130 14.07 9.08 -11.31
CA TYR A 130 13.78 9.13 -9.87
C TYR A 130 13.80 7.74 -9.25
N GLY A 131 13.18 6.75 -9.92
CA GLY A 131 13.14 5.36 -9.47
C GLY A 131 14.52 4.75 -9.25
N ARG A 132 15.48 5.05 -10.14
CA ARG A 132 16.87 4.57 -10.03
C ARG A 132 17.67 5.32 -8.96
N LEU A 133 17.51 6.64 -8.85
CA LEU A 133 18.36 7.46 -8.01
C LEU A 133 17.90 7.53 -6.54
N ALA A 134 16.59 7.62 -6.29
CA ALA A 134 16.05 7.89 -4.96
C ALA A 134 16.42 6.83 -3.90
N PRO A 135 16.33 5.50 -4.17
CA PRO A 135 16.70 4.48 -3.20
C PRO A 135 18.15 4.60 -2.73
N ARG A 136 19.09 4.80 -3.67
CA ARG A 136 20.53 4.88 -3.39
C ARG A 136 20.91 6.12 -2.59
N VAL A 137 20.30 7.26 -2.91
CA VAL A 137 20.51 8.50 -2.12
C VAL A 137 19.99 8.31 -0.69
N ALA A 138 18.80 7.73 -0.52
CA ALA A 138 18.21 7.51 0.79
C ALA A 138 19.01 6.51 1.64
N VAL A 139 19.48 5.40 1.04
CA VAL A 139 20.31 4.40 1.72
C VAL A 139 21.68 5.00 2.09
N ALA A 140 22.33 5.72 1.18
CA ALA A 140 23.61 6.37 1.46
C ALA A 140 23.49 7.43 2.57
N GLU A 141 22.44 8.24 2.54
CA GLU A 141 22.15 9.19 3.61
C GLU A 141 21.96 8.47 4.95
N ALA A 142 21.11 7.44 5.00
CA ALA A 142 20.84 6.66 6.19
C ALA A 142 22.10 6.00 6.76
N ILE A 143 22.97 5.45 5.91
CA ILE A 143 24.26 4.88 6.31
C ILE A 143 25.17 5.94 6.91
N LEU A 144 25.35 7.09 6.24
CA LEU A 144 26.20 8.17 6.74
C LEU A 144 25.70 8.68 8.08
N ASP A 145 24.38 8.84 8.20
CA ASP A 145 23.71 9.25 9.42
C ASP A 145 23.80 8.24 10.56
N THR A 146 23.86 6.96 10.24
CA THR A 146 24.04 5.87 11.21
C THR A 146 25.47 5.84 11.73
N LEU A 147 26.45 5.99 10.84
CA LEU A 147 27.88 5.96 11.17
C LEU A 147 28.37 7.21 11.90
N THR A 148 27.69 8.34 11.71
CA THR A 148 28.02 9.62 12.35
C THR A 148 27.18 9.91 13.60
N ALA A 149 26.27 8.99 13.96
CA ALA A 149 25.44 9.13 15.14
C ALA A 149 26.28 9.02 16.43
N ASP A 150 26.05 9.94 17.37
CA ASP A 150 26.65 9.86 18.70
C ASP A 150 26.01 8.68 19.45
N PRO A 151 26.78 7.65 19.86
CA PRO A 151 26.23 6.48 20.52
C PRO A 151 25.43 6.81 21.78
N GLU A 152 25.80 7.84 22.55
CA GLU A 152 25.08 8.20 23.76
C GLU A 152 23.76 8.89 23.43
N VAL A 153 23.74 9.79 22.43
CA VAL A 153 22.49 10.41 21.96
C VAL A 153 21.52 9.34 21.46
N VAL A 154 22.02 8.39 20.67
CA VAL A 154 21.22 7.28 20.15
C VAL A 154 20.68 6.39 21.26
N ARG A 155 21.49 6.09 22.27
CA ARG A 155 21.04 5.36 23.45
C ARG A 155 19.89 6.10 24.14
N GLN A 156 20.01 7.41 24.32
CA GLN A 156 18.95 8.23 24.92
C GLN A 156 17.68 8.24 24.05
N GLU A 157 17.81 8.31 22.73
CA GLU A 157 16.67 8.20 21.81
C GLU A 157 15.96 6.84 21.91
N ARG A 158 16.71 5.73 21.91
CA ARG A 158 16.13 4.39 22.10
C ARG A 158 15.37 4.27 23.43
N LEU A 159 15.91 4.84 24.51
CA LEU A 159 15.26 4.87 25.81
C LEU A 159 13.96 5.68 25.79
N ARG A 160 13.95 6.82 25.10
CA ARG A 160 12.75 7.65 24.90
C ARG A 160 11.69 6.91 24.08
N ASP A 161 12.09 6.27 22.99
CA ASP A 161 11.20 5.49 22.13
C ASP A 161 10.57 4.31 22.92
N ALA A 162 11.38 3.60 23.71
CA ALA A 162 10.91 2.52 24.59
C ALA A 162 9.98 2.99 25.72
N ALA A 163 10.11 4.24 26.18
CA ALA A 163 9.27 4.80 27.22
C ALA A 163 7.83 5.09 26.75
N VAL A 164 7.62 5.35 25.46
CA VAL A 164 6.29 5.70 24.91
C VAL A 164 5.29 4.56 25.07
N PRO A 165 5.54 3.31 24.62
CA PRO A 165 4.63 2.19 24.84
C PRO A 165 4.36 1.92 26.32
N VAL A 166 5.39 2.01 27.18
CA VAL A 166 5.23 1.81 28.63
C VAL A 166 4.30 2.87 29.21
N LYS A 167 4.45 4.14 28.82
CA LYS A 167 3.57 5.23 29.25
C LYS A 167 2.11 4.98 28.84
N THR A 168 1.89 4.55 27.59
CA THR A 168 0.56 4.24 27.06
C THR A 168 -0.06 3.06 27.81
N ALA A 169 0.66 1.95 27.95
CA ALA A 169 0.18 0.77 28.66
C ALA A 169 -0.15 1.07 30.13
N VAL A 170 0.67 1.86 30.82
CA VAL A 170 0.37 2.31 32.19
C VAL A 170 -0.93 3.13 32.24
N ALA A 171 -1.19 4.00 31.26
CA ALA A 171 -2.42 4.77 31.19
C ALA A 171 -3.64 3.87 30.92
N GLU A 172 -3.50 2.86 30.06
CA GLU A 172 -4.54 1.87 29.76
C GLU A 172 -4.88 1.02 30.98
N VAL A 173 -3.88 0.50 31.69
CA VAL A 173 -4.09 -0.24 32.94
C VAL A 173 -4.78 0.64 33.98
N ARG A 174 -4.39 1.90 34.13
CA ARG A 174 -5.07 2.83 35.06
C ARG A 174 -6.53 3.06 34.68
N LYS A 175 -6.81 3.27 33.39
CA LYS A 175 -8.16 3.45 32.88
C LYS A 175 -9.02 2.20 33.16
N ASP A 176 -8.49 1.03 32.88
CA ASP A 176 -9.14 -0.25 33.16
C ASP A 176 -9.41 -0.43 34.67
N LEU A 177 -8.41 -0.21 35.52
CA LEU A 177 -8.53 -0.30 36.98
C LEU A 177 -9.52 0.70 37.59
N SER A 178 -9.78 1.85 36.93
CA SER A 178 -10.74 2.84 37.41
C SER A 178 -12.18 2.33 37.45
N SER A 179 -12.48 1.25 36.71
CA SER A 179 -13.80 0.62 36.68
C SER A 179 -14.05 -0.38 37.82
N PHE A 180 -13.04 -0.68 38.65
CA PHE A 180 -13.11 -1.70 39.71
C PHE A 180 -13.03 -1.14 41.12
N ASN A 181 -13.89 -1.65 42.01
CA ASN A 181 -13.76 -1.43 43.45
C ASN A 181 -12.46 -2.08 43.96
N GLY A 182 -11.57 -1.26 44.54
CA GLY A 182 -10.24 -1.70 44.98
C GLY A 182 -9.12 -1.56 43.94
N GLY A 183 -9.40 -0.98 42.77
CA GLY A 183 -8.39 -0.74 41.72
C GLY A 183 -7.11 -0.05 42.20
N GLN A 184 -7.21 0.83 43.21
CA GLN A 184 -6.04 1.51 43.80
C GLN A 184 -5.02 0.56 44.45
N GLN A 185 -5.46 -0.60 44.97
CA GLN A 185 -4.55 -1.61 45.53
C GLN A 185 -3.71 -2.25 44.41
N TRP A 186 -4.30 -2.44 43.23
CA TRP A 186 -3.62 -2.95 42.05
C TRP A 186 -2.64 -1.93 41.46
N VAL A 187 -2.97 -0.64 41.49
CA VAL A 187 -2.04 0.45 41.12
C VAL A 187 -0.76 0.37 41.96
N SER A 188 -0.89 0.15 43.27
CA SER A 188 0.25 -0.02 44.18
C SER A 188 0.97 -1.36 43.99
N TRP A 189 0.23 -2.45 43.77
CA TRP A 189 0.80 -3.79 43.59
C TRP A 189 1.69 -3.89 42.33
N ALA A 190 1.23 -3.29 41.23
CA ALA A 190 1.95 -3.22 39.96
C ALA A 190 2.92 -2.03 39.86
N SER A 191 3.09 -1.24 40.93
CA SER A 191 3.98 -0.06 40.96
C SER A 191 3.77 0.90 39.78
N LEU A 192 2.49 1.17 39.45
CA LEU A 192 2.13 1.96 38.27
C LEU A 192 2.43 3.46 38.46
N ASN A 193 2.66 3.94 39.68
CA ASN A 193 3.06 5.32 39.92
C ASN A 193 4.53 5.51 39.57
N GLU A 194 5.36 4.60 40.05
CA GLU A 194 6.78 4.55 39.81
C GLU A 194 7.06 4.34 38.30
N LEU A 195 6.34 3.41 37.66
CA LEU A 195 6.43 3.23 36.19
C LEU A 195 5.99 4.47 35.41
N ALA A 196 4.93 5.16 35.85
CA ALA A 196 4.49 6.39 35.20
C ALA A 196 5.54 7.48 35.30
N ASP A 197 6.22 7.62 36.45
CA ASP A 197 7.28 8.60 36.64
C ASP A 197 8.53 8.27 35.81
N VAL A 198 8.91 6.99 35.74
CA VAL A 198 9.99 6.49 34.86
C VAL A 198 9.67 6.78 33.40
N ALA A 199 8.49 6.38 32.92
CA ALA A 199 8.08 6.59 31.53
C ALA A 199 7.90 8.07 31.18
N LYS A 200 7.58 8.93 32.15
CA LYS A 200 7.48 10.37 31.97
C LYS A 200 8.83 11.06 31.84
N ARG A 201 9.85 10.59 32.58
CA ARG A 201 11.23 11.11 32.45
C ARG A 201 11.84 10.73 31.11
N ALA A 202 11.41 9.62 30.52
CA ALA A 202 11.91 9.10 29.24
C ALA A 202 13.44 8.88 29.23
N GLU A 203 14.00 8.61 30.41
CA GLU A 203 15.40 8.30 30.68
C GLU A 203 15.42 7.19 31.72
N PHE A 204 15.97 6.01 31.39
CA PHE A 204 16.06 4.89 32.32
C PHE A 204 17.49 4.81 32.88
N ASN A 205 17.63 5.06 34.18
CA ASN A 205 18.85 4.71 34.90
C ASN A 205 18.83 3.22 35.32
N GLU A 206 19.92 2.72 35.91
CA GLU A 206 20.01 1.32 36.35
C GLU A 206 18.90 0.93 37.34
N ALA A 207 18.48 1.84 38.21
CA ALA A 207 17.41 1.58 39.17
C ALA A 207 16.04 1.47 38.49
N ASP A 208 15.81 2.28 37.45
CA ASP A 208 14.59 2.23 36.64
C ASP A 208 14.49 0.91 35.87
N LEU A 209 15.60 0.45 35.30
CA LEU A 209 15.67 -0.85 34.62
C LEU A 209 15.43 -2.01 35.60
N ALA A 210 15.97 -1.92 36.82
CA ALA A 210 15.71 -2.91 37.85
C ALA A 210 14.22 -2.93 38.27
N LEU A 211 13.58 -1.77 38.36
CA LEU A 211 12.14 -1.65 38.62
C LEU A 211 11.33 -2.28 37.48
N ILE A 212 11.60 -1.90 36.22
CA ILE A 212 10.95 -2.45 35.02
C ILE A 212 11.08 -3.98 35.01
N LYS A 213 12.30 -4.50 35.22
CA LYS A 213 12.57 -5.95 35.27
C LYS A 213 11.80 -6.65 36.38
N THR A 214 11.74 -6.04 37.57
CA THR A 214 10.99 -6.59 38.70
C THR A 214 9.49 -6.71 38.39
N ILE A 215 8.90 -5.68 37.76
CA ILE A 215 7.48 -5.67 37.43
C ILE A 215 7.19 -6.61 36.27
N GLN A 216 8.03 -6.61 35.23
CA GLN A 216 7.92 -7.54 34.11
C GLN A 216 7.94 -9.00 34.61
N GLN A 217 8.87 -9.35 35.50
CA GLN A 217 8.93 -10.68 36.09
C GLN A 217 7.68 -11.01 36.91
N LYS A 218 7.16 -10.06 37.71
CA LYS A 218 5.89 -10.25 38.44
C LYS A 218 4.72 -10.59 37.53
N LEU A 219 4.66 -10.03 36.32
CA LEU A 219 3.60 -10.28 35.34
C LEU A 219 3.84 -11.59 34.55
N ALA A 220 5.08 -11.85 34.16
CA ALA A 220 5.47 -13.09 33.48
C ALA A 220 5.21 -14.35 34.33
N HIS A 221 5.44 -14.25 35.65
CA HIS A 221 5.15 -15.32 36.62
C HIS A 221 3.66 -15.41 37.02
N ARG A 222 2.74 -14.84 36.24
CA ARG A 222 1.29 -14.90 36.53
C ARG A 222 0.73 -16.31 36.71
N GLY A 223 1.37 -17.31 36.10
CA GLY A 223 1.00 -18.72 36.23
C GLY A 223 1.11 -19.27 37.66
N ASP A 224 1.95 -18.64 38.49
CA ASP A 224 2.25 -19.07 39.86
C ASP A 224 1.27 -18.48 40.91
N TYR A 225 0.40 -17.55 40.50
CA TYR A 225 -0.59 -16.95 41.39
C TYR A 225 -1.86 -17.80 41.55
N ALA A 226 -2.59 -17.54 42.64
CA ALA A 226 -3.93 -18.08 42.84
C ALA A 226 -4.86 -17.68 41.67
N GLN A 227 -5.83 -18.55 41.36
CA GLN A 227 -6.68 -18.45 40.16
C GLN A 227 -7.29 -17.05 39.95
N SER A 228 -7.80 -16.41 41.00
CA SER A 228 -8.43 -15.09 40.92
C SER A 228 -7.45 -13.97 40.56
N VAL A 229 -6.22 -14.02 41.08
CA VAL A 229 -5.16 -13.06 40.74
C VAL A 229 -4.69 -13.30 39.32
N LYS A 230 -4.48 -14.57 38.94
CA LYS A 230 -4.09 -14.97 37.59
C LYS A 230 -5.07 -14.47 36.54
N GLU A 231 -6.36 -14.71 36.72
CA GLU A 231 -7.40 -14.23 35.82
C GLU A 231 -7.39 -12.70 35.72
N PHE A 232 -7.21 -12.00 36.84
CA PHE A 232 -7.22 -10.54 36.88
C PHE A 232 -6.01 -9.91 36.16
N VAL A 233 -4.80 -10.46 36.33
CA VAL A 233 -3.59 -9.95 35.66
C VAL A 233 -3.39 -10.48 34.24
N SER A 234 -4.25 -11.40 33.78
CA SER A 234 -4.25 -11.89 32.39
C SER A 234 -5.18 -11.08 31.47
N ARG A 235 -5.70 -9.95 31.93
CA ARG A 235 -6.50 -9.02 31.13
C ARG A 235 -5.62 -8.29 30.12
N GLU A 236 -6.19 -7.92 28.98
CA GLU A 236 -5.48 -7.30 27.86
C GLU A 236 -4.60 -6.12 28.29
N SER A 237 -5.11 -5.21 29.13
CA SER A 237 -4.35 -4.07 29.66
C SER A 237 -3.03 -4.47 30.35
N PHE A 238 -3.04 -5.57 31.12
CA PHE A 238 -1.86 -6.09 31.81
C PHE A 238 -0.92 -6.85 30.88
N LEU A 239 -1.46 -7.56 29.88
CA LEU A 239 -0.65 -8.22 28.84
C LEU A 239 0.10 -7.18 28.00
N THR A 240 -0.59 -6.12 27.56
CA THR A 240 0.05 -4.99 26.86
C THR A 240 1.13 -4.33 27.71
N LEU A 241 0.90 -4.20 29.03
CA LEU A 241 1.93 -3.71 29.94
C LEU A 241 3.14 -4.65 29.99
N GLU A 242 2.93 -5.96 30.19
CA GLU A 242 4.01 -6.96 30.20
C GLU A 242 4.84 -6.94 28.91
N ASP A 243 4.17 -6.88 27.76
CA ASP A 243 4.80 -6.81 26.44
C ASP A 243 5.61 -5.52 26.28
N SER A 244 5.05 -4.37 26.69
CA SER A 244 5.75 -3.08 26.64
C SER A 244 6.99 -3.04 27.53
N LEU A 245 6.93 -3.63 28.74
CA LEU A 245 8.08 -3.72 29.64
C LEU A 245 9.14 -4.68 29.10
N THR A 246 8.72 -5.80 28.51
CA THR A 246 9.62 -6.76 27.85
C THR A 246 10.34 -6.11 26.68
N ALA A 247 9.62 -5.36 25.84
CA ALA A 247 10.20 -4.59 24.74
C ALA A 247 11.18 -3.53 25.24
N ALA A 248 10.85 -2.81 26.32
CA ALA A 248 11.75 -1.81 26.91
C ALA A 248 13.06 -2.41 27.44
N LEU A 249 13.00 -3.58 28.11
CA LEU A 249 14.21 -4.27 28.57
C LEU A 249 15.06 -4.75 27.39
N LYS A 250 14.43 -5.30 26.35
CA LYS A 250 15.11 -5.77 25.14
C LYS A 250 15.83 -4.63 24.41
N ALA A 251 15.16 -3.48 24.25
CA ALA A 251 15.75 -2.30 23.60
C ALA A 251 17.04 -1.80 24.27
N VAL A 252 17.18 -2.04 25.57
CA VAL A 252 18.36 -1.67 26.36
C VAL A 252 19.44 -2.77 26.34
N GLU A 253 19.06 -4.05 26.45
CA GLU A 253 20.00 -5.18 26.37
C GLU A 253 20.67 -5.29 24.99
N ASP A 254 19.96 -4.93 23.92
CA ASP A 254 20.45 -4.96 22.54
C ASP A 254 21.38 -3.77 22.21
N TYR A 255 21.55 -2.80 23.11
CA TYR A 255 22.54 -1.73 22.95
C TYR A 255 23.91 -2.20 23.49
N LYS A 256 24.80 -2.61 22.59
CA LYS A 256 26.23 -2.85 22.90
C LYS A 256 27.07 -1.86 22.10
N PRO A 257 28.12 -1.24 22.68
CA PRO A 257 29.05 -0.42 21.92
C PRO A 257 29.68 -1.29 20.83
N VAL A 258 29.41 -0.95 19.57
CA VAL A 258 29.71 -1.81 18.44
C VAL A 258 31.12 -1.58 17.90
N SER A 259 31.75 -2.63 17.39
CA SER A 259 32.89 -2.52 16.48
C SER A 259 32.47 -1.84 15.18
N GLN A 260 32.90 -0.59 15.01
CA GLN A 260 32.65 0.20 13.81
C GLN A 260 33.09 -0.53 12.53
N GLU A 261 34.17 -1.32 12.60
CA GLU A 261 34.66 -2.14 11.48
C GLU A 261 33.63 -3.18 11.01
N THR A 262 32.99 -3.89 11.95
CA THR A 262 31.96 -4.90 11.64
C THR A 262 30.71 -4.25 11.05
N ALA A 263 30.31 -3.09 11.61
CA ALA A 263 29.20 -2.31 11.07
C ALA A 263 29.44 -1.95 9.61
N ARG A 264 30.62 -1.37 9.32
CA ARG A 264 31.01 -0.98 7.96
C ARG A 264 30.96 -2.16 7.00
N ALA A 265 31.53 -3.30 7.37
CA ALA A 265 31.54 -4.49 6.51
C ALA A 265 30.12 -4.95 6.13
N TYR A 266 29.20 -5.04 7.10
CA TYR A 266 27.81 -5.42 6.79
C TYR A 266 27.05 -4.36 5.99
N LEU A 267 27.36 -3.08 6.17
CA LEU A 267 26.77 -2.00 5.37
C LEU A 267 27.28 -2.00 3.93
N THR A 268 28.58 -2.28 3.72
CA THR A 268 29.14 -2.51 2.38
C THR A 268 28.44 -3.66 1.68
N ASP A 269 28.39 -4.84 2.34
CA ASP A 269 27.71 -6.02 1.79
C ASP A 269 26.23 -5.71 1.48
N LEU A 270 25.54 -4.95 2.34
CA LEU A 270 24.14 -4.57 2.14
C LEU A 270 23.97 -3.67 0.92
N THR A 271 24.79 -2.63 0.77
CA THR A 271 24.74 -1.73 -0.39
C THR A 271 25.04 -2.47 -1.69
N GLU A 272 26.08 -3.30 -1.72
CA GLU A 272 26.40 -4.12 -2.90
C GLU A 272 25.24 -5.06 -3.27
N GLN A 273 24.59 -5.67 -2.28
CA GLN A 273 23.46 -6.56 -2.52
C GLN A 273 22.20 -5.82 -3.00
N LEU A 274 21.97 -4.59 -2.53
CA LEU A 274 20.88 -3.74 -3.00
C LEU A 274 21.11 -3.33 -4.46
N ASP A 275 22.33 -2.92 -4.82
CA ASP A 275 22.65 -2.59 -6.21
C ASP A 275 22.50 -3.81 -7.14
N GLN A 276 22.95 -4.99 -6.71
CA GLN A 276 22.72 -6.24 -7.45
C GLN A 276 21.23 -6.58 -7.58
N TYR A 277 20.44 -6.30 -6.54
CA TYR A 277 19.01 -6.55 -6.56
C TYR A 277 18.29 -5.59 -7.51
N ASP A 278 18.68 -4.31 -7.55
CA ASP A 278 18.09 -3.32 -8.46
C ASP A 278 18.42 -3.64 -9.93
N GLU A 279 19.58 -4.25 -10.21
CA GLU A 279 19.94 -4.73 -11.55
C GLU A 279 19.30 -6.08 -11.94
N GLU A 280 19.36 -7.08 -11.06
CA GLU A 280 18.78 -8.40 -11.28
C GLU A 280 18.10 -8.91 -9.99
N PRO A 281 16.80 -8.57 -9.78
CA PRO A 281 16.07 -8.98 -8.59
C PRO A 281 16.07 -10.50 -8.47
N THR A 282 16.51 -11.05 -7.32
CA THR A 282 16.49 -12.49 -7.00
C THR A 282 15.95 -12.82 -5.61
N VAL A 283 15.27 -13.96 -5.41
CA VAL A 283 14.75 -14.45 -4.12
C VAL A 283 15.90 -14.73 -3.17
N ALA A 284 17.00 -15.29 -3.69
CA ALA A 284 18.24 -15.40 -2.95
C ALA A 284 18.76 -14.00 -2.54
N GLY A 285 18.73 -13.03 -3.47
CA GLY A 285 19.05 -11.62 -3.21
C GLY A 285 18.17 -10.97 -2.15
N THR A 286 16.84 -11.13 -2.20
CA THR A 286 15.92 -10.57 -1.19
C THR A 286 16.18 -11.18 0.18
N ALA A 287 16.37 -12.50 0.24
CA ALA A 287 16.71 -13.18 1.49
C ALA A 287 18.04 -12.69 2.05
N ARG A 288 19.02 -12.43 1.17
CA ARG A 288 20.33 -11.89 1.53
C ARG A 288 20.25 -10.44 2.00
N ILE A 289 19.44 -9.58 1.38
CA ILE A 289 19.17 -8.21 1.85
C ILE A 289 18.62 -8.24 3.28
N ARG A 290 17.62 -9.09 3.54
CA ARG A 290 17.01 -9.23 4.88
C ARG A 290 18.05 -9.70 5.91
N GLU A 291 18.85 -10.71 5.57
CA GLU A 291 19.92 -11.22 6.44
C GLU A 291 20.98 -10.16 6.74
N LEU A 292 21.43 -9.43 5.72
CA LEU A 292 22.44 -8.39 5.85
C LEU A 292 21.92 -7.19 6.64
N PHE A 293 20.67 -6.80 6.42
CA PHE A 293 20.02 -5.78 7.23
C PHE A 293 19.96 -6.19 8.71
N ASP A 294 19.54 -7.42 9.04
CA ASP A 294 19.49 -7.88 10.43
C ASP A 294 20.88 -7.84 11.09
N LYS A 295 21.94 -8.21 10.36
CA LYS A 295 23.33 -8.14 10.81
C LYS A 295 23.82 -6.69 10.97
N ALA A 296 23.48 -5.81 10.02
CA ALA A 296 23.79 -4.38 10.09
C ALA A 296 23.07 -3.71 11.27
N ALA A 297 21.79 -4.02 11.49
CA ALA A 297 21.00 -3.52 12.60
C ALA A 297 21.60 -3.91 13.96
N GLN A 298 22.04 -5.16 14.11
CA GLN A 298 22.73 -5.63 15.32
C GLN A 298 24.11 -5.01 15.53
N SER A 299 24.69 -4.44 14.47
CA SER A 299 26.04 -3.89 14.50
C SER A 299 26.11 -2.36 14.35
N THR A 300 24.98 -1.66 14.41
CA THR A 300 24.95 -0.20 14.26
C THR A 300 24.51 0.48 15.55
N PRO A 301 25.02 1.70 15.85
CA PRO A 301 24.67 2.41 17.08
C PRO A 301 23.17 2.60 17.25
N ASP A 302 22.45 2.90 16.17
CA ASP A 302 21.00 3.18 16.12
C ASP A 302 20.14 1.93 15.99
N GLY A 303 20.75 0.75 15.87
CA GLY A 303 20.03 -0.51 15.79
C GLY A 303 19.46 -0.72 14.40
N GLY A 304 20.04 -0.04 13.41
CA GLY A 304 19.59 -0.03 12.03
C GLY A 304 18.34 0.81 11.82
N LYS A 305 17.91 1.66 12.76
CA LYS A 305 16.66 2.44 12.65
C LYS A 305 16.63 3.29 11.38
N LYS A 306 17.66 4.07 11.11
CA LYS A 306 17.68 4.96 9.93
C LYS A 306 17.77 4.17 8.63
N ILE A 307 18.54 3.08 8.63
CA ILE A 307 18.62 2.16 7.49
C ILE A 307 17.27 1.49 7.26
N HIS A 308 16.59 1.08 8.33
CA HIS A 308 15.25 0.49 8.26
C HIS A 308 14.25 1.47 7.67
N GLU A 309 14.27 2.74 8.06
CA GLU A 309 13.40 3.79 7.49
C GLU A 309 13.65 3.95 5.97
N ALA A 310 14.90 3.94 5.53
CA ALA A 310 15.25 3.96 4.11
C ALA A 310 14.77 2.69 3.37
N LEU A 311 14.99 1.51 3.94
CA LEU A 311 14.50 0.26 3.37
C LEU A 311 12.97 0.19 3.37
N GLN A 312 12.30 0.71 4.39
CA GLN A 312 10.85 0.80 4.47
C GLN A 312 10.27 1.67 3.37
N ALA A 313 10.97 2.76 3.01
CA ALA A 313 10.55 3.64 1.94
C ALA A 313 10.67 2.97 0.55
N PHE A 314 11.72 2.20 0.28
CA PHE A 314 12.07 1.78 -1.09
C PHE A 314 12.09 0.26 -1.36
N TYR A 315 12.21 -0.58 -0.33
CA TYR A 315 12.34 -2.03 -0.45
C TYR A 315 11.37 -2.81 0.44
N LEU A 316 10.64 -2.16 1.37
CA LEU A 316 9.69 -2.82 2.27
C LEU A 316 8.37 -2.03 2.36
N ASN A 317 8.07 -1.21 1.35
CA ASN A 317 6.88 -0.37 1.30
C ASN A 317 5.63 -1.18 0.90
N TYR A 318 4.46 -0.55 0.96
CA TYR A 318 3.23 -1.09 0.40
C TYR A 318 3.40 -1.32 -1.11
N ASN A 319 2.99 -2.49 -1.59
CA ASN A 319 3.15 -2.91 -2.98
C ASN A 319 1.83 -3.06 -3.74
N VAL A 320 0.71 -2.78 -3.07
CA VAL A 320 -0.60 -2.60 -3.70
C VAL A 320 -1.24 -1.35 -3.13
N GLN A 321 -1.67 -0.43 -3.98
CA GLN A 321 -2.35 0.79 -3.58
C GLN A 321 -3.61 1.00 -4.42
N LEU A 322 -4.69 1.45 -3.77
CA LEU A 322 -5.96 1.81 -4.38
C LEU A 322 -6.30 3.23 -3.96
N THR A 323 -6.63 4.08 -4.94
CA THR A 323 -7.19 5.40 -4.69
C THR A 323 -8.61 5.46 -5.22
N ILE A 324 -9.57 5.68 -4.34
CA ILE A 324 -11.00 5.77 -4.66
C ILE A 324 -11.40 7.24 -4.54
N SER A 325 -11.73 7.87 -5.65
CA SER A 325 -12.17 9.26 -5.63
C SER A 325 -13.56 9.41 -5.00
N GLU A 326 -13.83 10.57 -4.38
CA GLU A 326 -15.16 10.96 -3.93
C GLU A 326 -16.17 10.93 -5.08
N GLY A 327 -15.75 11.29 -6.30
CA GLY A 327 -16.59 11.21 -7.50
C GLY A 327 -17.05 9.78 -7.81
N LEU A 328 -16.18 8.78 -7.64
CA LEU A 328 -16.55 7.37 -7.76
C LEU A 328 -17.50 6.98 -6.62
N LEU A 329 -17.14 7.30 -5.38
CA LEU A 329 -17.95 6.97 -4.20
C LEU A 329 -19.37 7.54 -4.32
N LYS A 330 -19.51 8.79 -4.75
CA LYS A 330 -20.80 9.43 -5.05
C LYS A 330 -21.60 8.63 -6.06
N ARG A 331 -21.00 8.15 -7.16
CA ARG A 331 -21.71 7.33 -8.17
C ARG A 331 -22.14 5.98 -7.61
N VAL A 332 -21.31 5.36 -6.77
CA VAL A 332 -21.57 4.08 -6.11
C VAL A 332 -22.76 4.20 -5.16
N VAL A 333 -22.80 5.25 -4.32
CA VAL A 333 -23.89 5.42 -3.32
C VAL A 333 -25.09 6.22 -3.85
N ALA A 334 -24.98 6.85 -5.02
CA ALA A 334 -25.98 7.78 -5.52
C ALA A 334 -27.34 7.12 -5.68
N GLU A 335 -28.26 7.40 -4.77
CA GLU A 335 -29.59 6.84 -4.79
C GLU A 335 -30.64 7.95 -4.70
N ARG A 336 -31.73 7.81 -5.46
CA ARG A 336 -32.89 8.69 -5.36
C ARG A 336 -34.12 7.85 -5.03
N ARG A 337 -34.76 8.14 -3.89
CA ARG A 337 -35.99 7.48 -3.46
C ARG A 337 -37.15 8.45 -3.46
N GLU A 338 -38.32 7.97 -3.84
CA GLU A 338 -39.61 8.64 -3.63
C GLU A 338 -40.52 7.70 -2.84
N GLU A 339 -40.99 8.16 -1.69
CA GLU A 339 -41.87 7.39 -0.82
C GLU A 339 -43.19 8.13 -0.60
N LYS A 340 -44.29 7.38 -0.64
CA LYS A 340 -45.64 7.90 -0.39
C LYS A 340 -46.18 7.29 0.89
N SER A 341 -46.51 8.14 1.86
CA SER A 341 -47.04 7.71 3.16
C SER A 341 -48.34 8.45 3.51
N ARG A 342 -49.14 7.84 4.40
CA ARG A 342 -50.35 8.46 4.95
C ARG A 342 -50.06 9.02 6.33
N ILE A 343 -50.54 10.23 6.58
CA ILE A 343 -50.47 10.87 7.89
C ILE A 343 -51.78 10.56 8.62
N ASN A 344 -51.70 10.02 9.84
CA ASN A 344 -52.83 9.86 10.76
C ASN A 344 -52.33 9.92 12.20
N GLU A 345 -52.48 11.07 12.84
CA GLU A 345 -51.83 11.37 14.10
C GLU A 345 -52.58 12.41 14.92
N ARG A 346 -52.07 12.70 16.11
CA ARG A 346 -52.57 13.78 16.95
C ARG A 346 -51.47 14.78 17.23
N MET A 347 -51.71 16.05 16.91
CA MET A 347 -50.80 17.18 17.17
C MET A 347 -51.59 18.30 17.84
N MET A 348 -51.11 18.79 18.99
CA MET A 348 -51.74 19.91 19.72
C MET A 348 -53.25 19.72 19.94
N SER A 349 -53.66 18.51 20.32
CA SER A 349 -55.06 18.06 20.50
C SER A 349 -55.92 17.97 19.23
N ALA A 350 -55.40 18.36 18.06
CA ALA A 350 -56.05 18.15 16.76
C ALA A 350 -55.70 16.77 16.20
N ARG A 351 -56.67 16.09 15.59
CA ARG A 351 -56.41 14.88 14.80
C ARG A 351 -56.01 15.30 13.39
N ILE A 352 -54.79 14.98 12.98
CA ILE A 352 -54.26 15.31 11.65
C ILE A 352 -54.34 14.07 10.77
N VAL A 353 -54.98 14.20 9.61
CA VAL A 353 -55.07 13.16 8.58
C VAL A 353 -54.68 13.75 7.23
N GLY A 354 -53.87 13.02 6.45
CA GLY A 354 -53.39 13.50 5.17
C GLY A 354 -52.54 12.50 4.41
N SER A 355 -51.87 12.99 3.38
CA SER A 355 -50.86 12.25 2.62
C SER A 355 -49.57 13.05 2.54
N GLN A 356 -48.45 12.34 2.49
CA GLN A 356 -47.14 12.93 2.24
C GLN A 356 -46.38 12.18 1.16
N VAL A 357 -45.54 12.93 0.44
CA VAL A 357 -44.57 12.40 -0.51
C VAL A 357 -43.20 12.91 -0.09
N THR A 358 -42.29 11.98 0.22
CA THR A 358 -40.90 12.27 0.55
C THR A 358 -40.04 11.93 -0.65
N THR A 359 -39.21 12.87 -1.09
CA THR A 359 -38.20 12.64 -2.11
C THR A 359 -36.84 12.90 -1.50
N ALA A 360 -35.97 11.88 -1.50
CA ALA A 360 -34.63 11.97 -0.93
C ALA A 360 -33.57 11.54 -1.95
N SER A 361 -32.41 12.16 -1.87
CA SER A 361 -31.20 11.75 -2.59
C SER A 361 -30.06 11.49 -1.62
N VAL A 362 -29.35 10.39 -1.86
CA VAL A 362 -28.17 9.98 -1.10
C VAL A 362 -26.92 10.31 -1.91
N SER A 363 -25.90 10.80 -1.22
CA SER A 363 -24.56 11.04 -1.75
C SER A 363 -23.52 10.73 -0.68
N ALA A 364 -22.24 10.76 -1.04
CA ALA A 364 -21.13 10.62 -0.11
C ALA A 364 -20.26 11.88 -0.12
N ASP A 365 -19.63 12.18 1.01
CA ASP A 365 -18.70 13.28 1.22
C ASP A 365 -17.46 12.73 1.94
N VAL A 366 -16.30 12.73 1.28
CA VAL A 366 -15.06 12.16 1.86
C VAL A 366 -14.42 13.19 2.79
N GLN A 367 -13.96 12.74 3.96
CA GLN A 367 -13.42 13.60 5.00
C GLN A 367 -11.96 13.24 5.32
N PRO A 368 -11.08 14.22 5.58
CA PRO A 368 -9.69 13.93 5.91
C PRO A 368 -9.57 13.07 7.16
N SER A 369 -8.76 12.01 7.09
CA SER A 369 -8.45 11.13 8.21
C SER A 369 -7.14 10.39 7.95
N GLU A 370 -6.23 10.42 8.92
CA GLU A 370 -4.96 9.67 8.85
C GLU A 370 -5.10 8.22 9.34
N ASN A 371 -6.13 7.95 10.16
CA ASN A 371 -6.36 6.65 10.80
C ASN A 371 -7.70 6.08 10.34
N GLY A 372 -7.72 5.45 9.17
CA GLY A 372 -8.91 4.92 8.52
C GLY A 372 -9.52 5.91 7.52
N ALA A 373 -10.28 5.38 6.57
CA ALA A 373 -11.03 6.17 5.60
C ALA A 373 -12.32 6.69 6.24
N ARG A 374 -12.48 8.01 6.29
CA ARG A 374 -13.68 8.67 6.81
C ARG A 374 -14.48 9.28 5.66
N PHE A 375 -15.78 9.02 5.63
CA PHE A 375 -16.72 9.70 4.75
C PHE A 375 -18.08 9.81 5.42
N ALA A 376 -18.89 10.79 5.02
CA ALA A 376 -20.27 10.93 5.46
C ALA A 376 -21.22 10.57 4.33
N LEU A 377 -22.23 9.75 4.63
CA LEU A 377 -23.42 9.68 3.78
C LEU A 377 -24.24 10.95 4.00
N VAL A 378 -24.47 11.70 2.93
CA VAL A 378 -25.24 12.94 2.94
C VAL A 378 -26.57 12.68 2.25
N ILE A 379 -27.65 12.77 3.02
CA ILE A 379 -29.02 12.57 2.56
C ILE A 379 -29.73 13.91 2.57
N GLU A 380 -30.20 14.31 1.39
CA GLU A 380 -30.98 15.54 1.21
C GLU A 380 -32.38 15.21 0.74
N GLY A 381 -33.38 15.70 1.48
CA GLY A 381 -34.76 15.33 1.24
C GLY A 381 -35.74 16.49 1.32
N ASN A 382 -36.83 16.33 0.57
CA ASN A 382 -37.96 17.26 0.58
C ASN A 382 -39.25 16.46 0.83
N VAL A 383 -40.07 16.94 1.77
CA VAL A 383 -41.35 16.34 2.12
C VAL A 383 -42.46 17.29 1.70
N ARG A 384 -43.39 16.80 0.87
CA ARG A 384 -44.62 17.51 0.53
C ARG A 384 -45.79 16.86 1.23
N ALA A 385 -46.52 17.61 2.03
CA ALA A 385 -47.66 17.09 2.79
C ALA A 385 -48.93 17.87 2.46
N ASN A 386 -50.05 17.16 2.36
CA ASN A 386 -51.39 17.76 2.34
C ASN A 386 -52.18 17.15 3.49
N THR A 387 -52.59 17.99 4.44
CA THR A 387 -53.18 17.54 5.70
C THR A 387 -54.45 18.30 6.03
N SER A 388 -55.31 17.63 6.80
CA SER A 388 -56.47 18.22 7.47
C SER A 388 -56.37 17.96 8.96
N GLY A 389 -56.41 19.01 9.77
CA GLY A 389 -56.38 18.95 11.23
C GLY A 389 -57.75 19.28 11.80
N SER A 390 -58.37 18.34 12.51
CA SER A 390 -59.71 18.50 13.08
C SER A 390 -59.68 18.58 14.61
N VAL A 391 -60.34 19.61 15.15
CA VAL A 391 -60.74 19.78 16.55
C VAL A 391 -62.27 19.93 16.62
N PRO A 392 -62.92 19.77 17.79
CA PRO A 392 -64.39 19.87 17.89
C PRO A 392 -64.99 21.16 17.31
N GLU A 393 -64.23 22.25 17.32
CA GLU A 393 -64.67 23.58 16.88
C GLU A 393 -64.41 23.86 15.38
N ALA A 394 -63.42 23.21 14.77
CA ALA A 394 -62.97 23.51 13.40
C ALA A 394 -62.12 22.38 12.76
N THR A 395 -62.14 22.32 11.44
CA THR A 395 -61.21 21.56 10.58
C THR A 395 -60.38 22.54 9.75
N ILE A 396 -59.05 22.46 9.85
CA ILE A 396 -58.10 23.29 9.11
C ILE A 396 -57.45 22.47 8.01
N TYR A 397 -57.38 23.00 6.79
CA TYR A 397 -56.68 22.40 5.66
C TYR A 397 -55.33 23.09 5.47
N SER A 398 -54.27 22.28 5.41
CA SER A 398 -52.89 22.76 5.39
C SER A 398 -52.06 22.03 4.34
N SER A 399 -51.13 22.76 3.72
CA SER A 399 -50.08 22.20 2.88
C SER A 399 -48.71 22.45 3.52
N GLY A 400 -47.83 21.47 3.41
CA GLY A 400 -46.48 21.50 3.98
C GLY A 400 -45.43 21.29 2.91
N TYR A 401 -44.39 22.12 2.94
CA TYR A 401 -43.13 21.89 2.23
C TYR A 401 -42.01 21.88 3.26
N HIS A 402 -41.43 20.72 3.50
CA HIS A 402 -40.36 20.55 4.48
C HIS A 402 -39.10 20.10 3.78
N THR A 403 -37.95 20.50 4.32
CA THR A 403 -36.64 20.05 3.85
C THR A 403 -35.86 19.47 5.01
N PHE A 404 -35.03 18.47 4.72
CA PHE A 404 -34.09 17.95 5.68
C PHE A 404 -32.76 17.62 5.01
N ARG A 405 -31.70 17.71 5.80
CA ARG A 405 -30.36 17.26 5.46
C ARG A 405 -29.84 16.43 6.62
N ALA A 406 -29.47 15.19 6.34
CA ALA A 406 -28.90 14.27 7.30
C ALA A 406 -27.48 13.90 6.88
N GLU A 407 -26.60 13.77 7.86
CA GLU A 407 -25.23 13.29 7.69
C GLU A 407 -25.01 12.10 8.61
N LYS A 408 -24.54 10.99 8.05
CA LYS A 408 -24.16 9.81 8.82
C LYS A 408 -22.69 9.48 8.53
N PRO A 409 -21.77 9.73 9.49
CA PRO A 409 -20.36 9.40 9.33
C PRO A 409 -20.13 7.89 9.32
N VAL A 410 -19.22 7.46 8.46
CA VAL A 410 -18.75 6.09 8.28
C VAL A 410 -17.22 6.12 8.31
N ILE A 411 -16.63 5.19 9.04
CA ILE A 411 -15.20 4.99 9.14
C ILE A 411 -14.90 3.57 8.69
N PHE A 412 -13.94 3.40 7.79
CA PHE A 412 -13.41 2.11 7.36
C PHE A 412 -11.94 1.99 7.78
N ASP A 413 -11.62 0.99 8.58
CA ASP A 413 -10.27 0.77 9.11
C ASP A 413 -9.40 -0.14 8.23
N GLY A 414 -9.95 -0.69 7.15
CA GLY A 414 -9.29 -1.71 6.32
C GLY A 414 -9.92 -3.10 6.46
N HIS A 415 -10.70 -3.37 7.50
CA HIS A 415 -11.37 -4.65 7.73
C HIS A 415 -12.86 -4.49 8.01
N SER A 416 -13.21 -3.49 8.81
CA SER A 416 -14.55 -3.26 9.33
C SER A 416 -15.03 -1.85 9.04
N PHE A 417 -16.35 -1.72 8.91
CA PHE A 417 -17.01 -0.43 8.85
C PHE A 417 -17.61 -0.10 10.21
N THR A 418 -17.29 1.07 10.73
CA THR A 418 -17.90 1.64 11.95
C THR A 418 -18.70 2.88 11.57
N THR A 419 -19.90 3.02 12.12
CA THR A 419 -20.79 4.14 11.88
C THR A 419 -20.95 4.99 13.14
N GLU A 420 -21.10 6.31 12.96
CA GLU A 420 -21.48 7.23 14.03
C GLU A 420 -22.98 7.58 13.92
N PRO A 421 -23.66 7.98 15.01
CA PRO A 421 -25.06 8.37 14.95
C PRO A 421 -25.34 9.49 13.94
N ALA A 422 -26.43 9.37 13.18
CA ALA A 422 -26.82 10.36 12.19
C ALA A 422 -27.16 11.74 12.81
N THR A 423 -26.64 12.81 12.22
CA THR A 423 -27.01 14.19 12.55
C THR A 423 -28.03 14.71 11.54
N VAL A 424 -29.22 15.10 11.99
CA VAL A 424 -30.30 15.56 11.11
C VAL A 424 -30.65 17.02 11.36
N ARG A 425 -30.65 17.82 10.29
CA ARG A 425 -31.20 19.17 10.26
C ARG A 425 -32.49 19.14 9.46
N ALA A 426 -33.58 19.66 10.02
CA ALA A 426 -34.86 19.75 9.36
C ALA A 426 -35.45 21.15 9.49
N SER A 427 -36.09 21.61 8.42
CA SER A 427 -36.84 22.86 8.33
C SER A 427 -38.24 22.56 7.84
N ALA A 428 -39.24 22.97 8.61
CA ALA A 428 -40.64 22.75 8.28
C ALA A 428 -41.32 24.07 7.90
N ASN A 429 -42.00 24.10 6.76
CA ASN A 429 -42.83 25.22 6.35
C ASN A 429 -44.27 24.74 6.06
N ASN A 430 -45.17 24.94 7.02
CA ASN A 430 -46.60 24.71 6.86
C ASN A 430 -47.32 25.99 6.45
N ARG A 431 -48.37 25.84 5.62
CA ARG A 431 -49.28 26.90 5.24
C ARG A 431 -50.72 26.42 5.35
N ASN A 432 -51.53 27.12 6.13
CA ASN A 432 -52.97 26.89 6.14
C ASN A 432 -53.58 27.57 4.91
N TYR A 433 -54.53 26.90 4.24
CA TYR A 433 -55.19 27.45 3.05
C TYR A 433 -56.71 27.39 3.12
N GLY A 434 -57.28 26.78 4.17
CA GLY A 434 -58.71 26.75 4.38
C GLY A 434 -59.09 26.32 5.79
N ALA A 435 -60.28 26.74 6.22
CA ALA A 435 -60.88 26.33 7.48
C ALA A 435 -62.38 26.10 7.30
N VAL A 436 -62.90 25.04 7.92
CA VAL A 436 -64.32 24.71 8.01
C VAL A 436 -64.70 24.60 9.48
N THR A 437 -65.75 25.29 9.89
CA THR A 437 -66.27 25.28 11.26
C THR A 437 -67.71 24.76 11.27
N LYS A 438 -68.25 24.46 12.45
CA LYS A 438 -69.68 24.11 12.59
C LYS A 438 -70.65 25.21 12.14
N TYR A 439 -70.16 26.43 11.93
CA TYR A 439 -70.92 27.59 11.49
C TYR A 439 -70.76 27.89 9.99
N SER A 440 -69.95 27.14 9.25
CA SER A 440 -69.67 27.41 7.83
C SER A 440 -70.91 27.37 6.92
N GLY A 441 -71.96 26.64 7.32
CA GLY A 441 -73.23 26.58 6.59
C GLY A 441 -74.21 27.73 6.89
N MET A 442 -73.87 28.68 7.76
CA MET A 442 -74.75 29.77 8.17
C MET A 442 -74.56 31.02 7.30
N PRO A 443 -75.65 31.61 6.74
CA PRO A 443 -75.58 32.88 6.02
C PRO A 443 -75.00 33.99 6.93
N LEU A 444 -74.20 34.90 6.35
CA LEU A 444 -73.57 36.06 6.99
C LEU A 444 -72.42 35.78 7.99
N PHE A 445 -72.43 34.65 8.72
CA PHE A 445 -71.45 34.39 9.80
C PHE A 445 -70.45 33.27 9.50
N GLY A 446 -70.72 32.39 8.52
CA GLY A 446 -69.84 31.26 8.20
C GLY A 446 -68.44 31.66 7.73
N GLY A 447 -68.31 32.69 6.89
CA GLY A 447 -67.02 33.19 6.42
C GLY A 447 -66.17 33.82 7.53
N ILE A 448 -66.81 34.50 8.50
CA ILE A 448 -66.13 35.11 9.65
C ILE A 448 -65.61 34.04 10.60
N ALA A 449 -66.43 33.03 10.91
CA ALA A 449 -66.01 31.90 11.75
C ALA A 449 -64.83 31.13 11.12
N ASN A 450 -64.84 30.94 9.81
CA ASN A 450 -63.73 30.32 9.08
C ASN A 450 -62.46 31.17 9.12
N ASN A 451 -62.55 32.49 8.93
CA ASN A 451 -61.39 33.39 9.01
C ASN A 451 -60.79 33.46 10.43
N ILE A 452 -61.63 33.46 11.48
CA ILE A 452 -61.14 33.42 12.87
C ILE A 452 -60.43 32.09 13.16
N ALA A 453 -60.99 30.97 12.70
CA ALA A 453 -60.36 29.67 12.84
C ALA A 453 -59.03 29.58 12.07
N LEU A 454 -58.97 30.16 10.87
CA LEU A 454 -57.75 30.23 10.05
C LEU A 454 -56.68 31.10 10.71
N ASN A 455 -57.02 32.31 11.18
CA ASN A 455 -56.08 33.20 11.88
C ASN A 455 -55.53 32.56 13.16
N LYS A 456 -56.38 31.90 13.96
CA LYS A 456 -55.93 31.15 15.14
C LYS A 456 -55.01 29.99 14.80
N ALA A 457 -55.25 29.33 13.66
CA ALA A 457 -54.36 28.29 13.16
C ALA A 457 -53.02 28.88 12.68
N ASP A 458 -53.04 30.05 12.06
CA ASP A 458 -51.85 30.77 11.59
C ASP A 458 -50.95 31.22 12.75
N GLU A 459 -51.53 31.67 13.87
CA GLU A 459 -50.80 31.98 15.11
C GLU A 459 -50.03 30.77 15.67
N GLN A 460 -50.50 29.54 15.41
CA GLN A 460 -49.87 28.31 15.88
C GLN A 460 -48.83 27.74 14.91
N LEU A 461 -48.64 28.33 13.72
CA LEU A 461 -47.72 27.79 12.70
C LEU A 461 -46.28 27.66 13.19
N GLY A 462 -45.78 28.62 13.98
CA GLY A 462 -44.43 28.53 14.55
C GLY A 462 -44.24 27.27 15.40
N ARG A 463 -45.23 26.96 16.25
CA ARG A 463 -45.22 25.76 17.10
C ARG A 463 -45.42 24.48 16.28
N ALA A 464 -46.32 24.50 15.30
CA ALA A 464 -46.53 23.39 14.37
C ALA A 464 -45.25 23.04 13.62
N ASN A 465 -44.59 24.05 13.02
CA ASN A 465 -43.32 23.88 12.31
C ASN A 465 -42.22 23.33 13.22
N TYR A 466 -42.13 23.79 14.47
CA TYR A 466 -41.19 23.22 15.44
C TYR A 466 -41.45 21.72 15.67
N ILE A 467 -42.69 21.33 15.99
CA ILE A 467 -43.07 19.93 16.23
C ILE A 467 -42.78 19.06 14.99
N THR A 468 -43.19 19.52 13.80
CA THR A 468 -42.92 18.83 12.54
C THR A 468 -41.42 18.67 12.30
N SER A 469 -40.62 19.71 12.56
CA SER A 469 -39.16 19.63 12.38
C SER A 469 -38.50 18.63 13.33
N GLN A 470 -38.92 18.58 14.60
CA GLN A 470 -38.39 17.61 15.58
C GLN A 470 -38.74 16.18 15.20
N ARG A 471 -39.95 15.99 14.67
CA ARG A 471 -40.37 14.69 14.20
C ARG A 471 -39.58 14.21 12.99
N ILE A 472 -39.44 15.05 11.96
CA ILE A 472 -38.63 14.72 10.78
C ILE A 472 -37.21 14.35 11.23
N ARG A 473 -36.62 15.10 12.18
CA ARG A 473 -35.31 14.75 12.73
C ARG A 473 -35.29 13.35 13.35
N THR A 474 -36.26 13.05 14.20
CA THR A 474 -36.33 11.77 14.92
C THR A 474 -36.53 10.60 13.96
N GLU A 475 -37.52 10.68 13.06
CA GLU A 475 -37.83 9.62 12.10
C GLU A 475 -36.65 9.36 11.16
N VAL A 476 -36.10 10.41 10.54
CA VAL A 476 -34.95 10.28 9.63
C VAL A 476 -33.72 9.76 10.37
N SER A 477 -33.46 10.21 11.60
CA SER A 477 -32.30 9.72 12.37
C SER A 477 -32.43 8.24 12.73
N SER A 478 -33.62 7.79 13.12
CA SER A 478 -33.86 6.39 13.48
C SER A 478 -33.70 5.48 12.28
N GLU A 479 -34.32 5.85 11.16
CA GLU A 479 -34.29 5.07 9.93
C GLU A 479 -32.87 4.97 9.35
N LEU A 480 -32.13 6.09 9.31
CA LEU A 480 -30.74 6.09 8.86
C LEU A 480 -29.84 5.30 9.80
N ASN A 481 -30.10 5.32 11.10
CA ASN A 481 -29.31 4.53 12.04
C ASN A 481 -29.48 3.04 11.74
N GLU A 482 -30.71 2.54 11.74
CA GLU A 482 -31.03 1.13 11.50
C GLU A 482 -30.56 0.63 10.12
N GLN A 483 -30.97 1.30 9.03
CA GLN A 483 -30.69 0.79 7.67
C GLN A 483 -29.22 0.86 7.30
N VAL A 484 -28.53 1.96 7.63
CA VAL A 484 -27.13 2.14 7.24
C VAL A 484 -26.21 1.24 8.09
N ASP A 485 -26.53 1.02 9.37
CA ASP A 485 -25.75 0.11 10.22
C ASP A 485 -25.82 -1.33 9.70
N GLU A 486 -27.01 -1.78 9.30
CA GLU A 486 -27.19 -3.11 8.69
C GLU A 486 -26.45 -3.23 7.36
N GLN A 487 -26.56 -2.25 6.47
CA GLN A 487 -25.89 -2.27 5.17
C GLN A 487 -24.36 -2.35 5.30
N PHE A 488 -23.76 -1.58 6.21
CA PHE A 488 -22.31 -1.62 6.40
C PHE A 488 -21.83 -2.87 7.15
N SER A 489 -22.65 -3.44 8.03
CA SER A 489 -22.39 -4.75 8.63
C SER A 489 -22.37 -5.87 7.57
N ASN A 490 -23.32 -5.83 6.62
CA ASN A 490 -23.35 -6.76 5.49
C ASN A 490 -22.15 -6.54 4.56
N ALA A 491 -21.81 -5.28 4.25
CA ALA A 491 -20.64 -4.95 3.44
C ALA A 491 -19.32 -5.45 4.06
N ALA A 492 -19.16 -5.34 5.39
CA ALA A 492 -18.01 -5.91 6.10
C ALA A 492 -17.94 -7.43 5.94
N SER A 493 -19.09 -8.11 6.09
CA SER A 493 -19.19 -9.57 5.91
C SER A 493 -18.90 -9.99 4.47
N GLU A 494 -19.34 -9.22 3.48
CA GLU A 494 -19.01 -9.48 2.07
C GLU A 494 -17.53 -9.29 1.78
N LEU A 495 -16.91 -8.22 2.29
CA LEU A 495 -15.48 -7.97 2.15
C LEU A 495 -14.66 -9.13 2.73
N GLU A 496 -15.02 -9.57 3.94
CA GLU A 496 -14.38 -10.71 4.60
C GLU A 496 -14.52 -12.00 3.78
N ASN A 497 -15.74 -12.35 3.36
CA ASN A 497 -16.00 -13.64 2.72
C ASN A 497 -15.60 -13.68 1.23
N LYS A 498 -15.74 -12.58 0.50
CA LYS A 498 -15.52 -12.55 -0.97
C LYS A 498 -14.14 -12.05 -1.36
N VAL A 499 -13.42 -11.33 -0.48
CA VAL A 499 -12.11 -10.76 -0.78
C VAL A 499 -11.05 -11.31 0.15
N TYR A 500 -11.18 -11.10 1.47
CA TYR A 500 -10.11 -11.46 2.41
C TYR A 500 -9.99 -12.96 2.67
N GLY A 501 -11.09 -13.70 2.72
CA GLY A 501 -11.11 -15.16 2.82
C GLY A 501 -10.32 -15.82 1.70
N PRO A 502 -10.67 -15.57 0.41
CA PRO A 502 -9.93 -16.09 -0.72
C PRO A 502 -8.45 -15.70 -0.71
N LEU A 503 -8.12 -14.45 -0.37
CA LEU A 503 -6.72 -14.03 -0.26
C LEU A 503 -5.95 -14.83 0.81
N ARG A 504 -6.56 -15.08 1.97
CA ARG A 504 -5.98 -15.93 3.03
C ARG A 504 -5.74 -17.35 2.57
N GLU A 505 -6.74 -17.96 1.95
CA GLU A 505 -6.65 -19.34 1.45
C GLU A 505 -5.55 -19.53 0.40
N GLN A 506 -5.25 -18.48 -0.36
CA GLN A 506 -4.21 -18.51 -1.39
C GLN A 506 -2.85 -18.01 -0.90
N GLY A 507 -2.71 -17.63 0.38
CA GLY A 507 -1.47 -17.07 0.91
C GLY A 507 -1.13 -15.67 0.36
N LEU A 508 -2.13 -14.95 -0.13
CA LEU A 508 -2.05 -13.61 -0.71
C LEU A 508 -2.68 -12.54 0.18
N TYR A 509 -3.06 -12.89 1.41
CA TYR A 509 -3.53 -11.91 2.38
C TYR A 509 -2.39 -10.96 2.75
N PRO A 510 -2.62 -9.63 2.69
CA PRO A 510 -1.58 -8.67 3.06
C PRO A 510 -1.13 -8.86 4.51
N GLU A 511 0.16 -8.68 4.77
CA GLU A 511 0.70 -8.61 6.13
C GLU A 511 0.18 -7.35 6.83
N GLU A 512 0.06 -6.25 6.07
CA GLU A 512 -0.34 -4.96 6.58
C GLU A 512 -1.29 -4.26 5.60
N ILE A 513 -2.29 -3.59 6.17
CA ILE A 513 -3.24 -2.73 5.47
C ILE A 513 -3.23 -1.38 6.18
N GLN A 514 -3.08 -0.32 5.40
CA GLN A 514 -3.22 1.06 5.85
C GLN A 514 -4.30 1.74 5.02
N VAL A 515 -5.22 2.39 5.72
CA VAL A 515 -6.31 3.14 5.10
C VAL A 515 -6.31 4.56 5.62
N SER A 516 -6.48 5.52 4.72
CA SER A 516 -6.61 6.94 5.04
C SER A 516 -7.55 7.63 4.04
N SER A 517 -7.89 8.88 4.30
CA SER A 517 -8.69 9.71 3.38
C SER A 517 -8.27 11.17 3.40
N SER A 518 -8.47 11.87 2.28
CA SER A 518 -8.34 13.33 2.17
C SER A 518 -9.72 13.99 2.14
N ASP A 519 -9.80 15.21 1.62
CA ASP A 519 -11.06 15.90 1.31
C ASP A 519 -11.76 15.38 0.04
N SER A 520 -11.12 14.48 -0.72
CA SER A 520 -11.53 14.17 -2.09
C SER A 520 -11.27 12.72 -2.52
N ALA A 521 -10.54 11.94 -1.72
CA ALA A 521 -10.25 10.55 -2.04
C ALA A 521 -10.01 9.70 -0.78
N ILE A 522 -10.27 8.40 -0.93
CA ILE A 522 -9.89 7.35 0.00
C ILE A 522 -8.64 6.66 -0.55
N PHE A 523 -7.64 6.45 0.32
CA PHE A 523 -6.42 5.72 0.00
C PHE A 523 -6.41 4.42 0.79
N TYR A 524 -6.24 3.32 0.07
CA TYR A 524 -6.01 2.00 0.63
C TYR A 524 -4.64 1.53 0.17
N ARG A 525 -3.79 1.12 1.10
CA ARG A 525 -2.44 0.62 0.83
C ARG A 525 -2.30 -0.71 1.53
N SER A 526 -1.72 -1.68 0.85
CA SER A 526 -1.48 -3.00 1.43
C SER A 526 -0.14 -3.56 1.00
N ARG A 527 0.44 -4.38 1.89
CA ARG A 527 1.75 -4.99 1.69
C ARG A 527 1.64 -6.50 1.68
N LEU A 528 1.91 -7.10 0.53
CA LEU A 528 2.10 -8.54 0.36
C LEU A 528 3.59 -8.87 0.43
N ILE A 529 4.03 -9.45 1.54
CA ILE A 529 5.44 -9.78 1.76
C ILE A 529 5.57 -10.98 2.69
N GLY A 530 6.57 -11.82 2.44
CA GLY A 530 7.04 -12.87 3.33
C GLY A 530 8.31 -12.47 4.09
N ALA A 531 8.68 -13.23 5.12
CA ALA A 531 9.79 -12.89 6.02
C ALA A 531 11.16 -12.64 5.34
N LYS A 532 11.41 -13.31 4.20
CA LYS A 532 12.64 -13.22 3.40
C LYS A 532 12.47 -12.47 2.08
N GLU A 533 11.29 -11.90 1.86
CA GLU A 533 10.96 -11.16 0.65
C GLU A 533 11.20 -9.67 0.90
N VAL A 534 11.25 -8.92 -0.20
CA VAL A 534 11.15 -7.46 -0.20
C VAL A 534 9.78 -7.07 -0.75
N ALA A 535 9.36 -5.83 -0.51
CA ALA A 535 8.11 -5.28 -0.99
C ALA A 535 8.35 -3.94 -1.68
N GLY A 536 7.25 -3.20 -1.90
CA GLY A 536 7.17 -2.10 -2.84
C GLY A 536 8.20 -1.02 -2.62
N SER A 537 8.34 -0.18 -3.63
CA SER A 537 9.10 1.07 -3.54
C SER A 537 8.19 2.25 -3.21
N ARG A 538 8.78 3.42 -2.96
CA ARG A 538 8.00 4.64 -2.77
C ARG A 538 7.29 4.96 -4.06
N LEU A 539 5.96 5.03 -4.00
CA LEU A 539 5.17 5.47 -5.13
C LEU A 539 5.47 6.94 -5.44
N GLN A 540 5.68 7.22 -6.71
CA GLN A 540 5.94 8.57 -7.18
C GLN A 540 4.67 9.43 -7.12
N PRO A 541 4.79 10.73 -6.80
CA PRO A 541 3.65 11.64 -6.87
C PRO A 541 3.02 11.61 -8.26
N ARG A 542 1.69 11.43 -8.35
CA ARG A 542 0.94 11.52 -9.61
C ARG A 542 -0.35 12.32 -9.41
N PRO A 543 -0.87 12.99 -10.45
CA PRO A 543 -2.17 13.62 -10.39
C PRO A 543 -3.26 12.58 -10.10
N GLY A 544 -4.01 12.74 -9.00
CA GLY A 544 -5.12 11.84 -8.67
C GLY A 544 -6.26 11.89 -9.69
N SER A 545 -7.07 10.82 -9.76
CA SER A 545 -8.35 10.86 -10.45
C SER A 545 -9.41 11.53 -9.57
N SER A 546 -10.21 12.42 -10.16
CA SER A 546 -11.32 13.09 -9.45
C SER A 546 -12.65 12.34 -9.53
N LYS A 547 -12.73 11.34 -10.40
CA LYS A 547 -13.99 10.63 -10.70
C LYS A 547 -13.86 9.12 -10.65
N GLY A 548 -12.65 8.59 -10.75
CA GLY A 548 -12.41 7.17 -10.93
C GLY A 548 -11.81 6.43 -9.74
N LEU A 549 -11.29 5.26 -10.08
CA LEU A 549 -10.45 4.37 -9.29
C LEU A 549 -9.05 4.37 -9.92
N VAL A 550 -8.02 4.45 -9.09
CA VAL A 550 -6.64 4.19 -9.50
C VAL A 550 -6.15 2.95 -8.75
N VAL A 551 -5.68 1.94 -9.48
CA VAL A 551 -5.10 0.72 -8.95
C VAL A 551 -3.62 0.70 -9.28
N GLN A 552 -2.77 0.49 -8.28
CA GLN A 552 -1.32 0.52 -8.45
C GLN A 552 -0.74 -0.73 -7.82
N VAL A 553 0.00 -1.50 -8.63
CA VAL A 553 0.59 -2.77 -8.22
C VAL A 553 2.07 -2.72 -8.54
N HIS A 554 2.91 -2.86 -7.51
CA HIS A 554 4.35 -2.94 -7.68
C HIS A 554 4.74 -4.34 -8.16
N GLU A 555 5.82 -4.46 -8.93
CA GLU A 555 6.35 -5.73 -9.42
C GLU A 555 6.59 -6.76 -8.30
N SER A 556 6.99 -6.30 -7.11
CA SER A 556 7.16 -7.17 -5.94
C SER A 556 5.86 -7.84 -5.53
N ALA A 557 4.69 -7.20 -5.69
CA ALA A 557 3.40 -7.83 -5.37
C ALA A 557 3.08 -8.95 -6.38
N LEU A 558 3.38 -8.73 -7.66
CA LEU A 558 3.21 -9.73 -8.71
C LEU A 558 4.16 -10.92 -8.49
N THR A 559 5.42 -10.64 -8.18
CA THR A 559 6.47 -11.64 -7.90
C THR A 559 6.22 -12.40 -6.60
N ASN A 560 5.92 -11.73 -5.49
CA ASN A 560 5.59 -12.39 -4.22
C ASN A 560 4.29 -13.20 -4.37
N GLY A 561 3.36 -12.73 -5.20
CA GLY A 561 2.14 -13.44 -5.54
C GLY A 561 2.36 -14.69 -6.39
N SER A 562 3.21 -14.64 -7.42
CA SER A 562 3.54 -15.81 -8.25
C SER A 562 4.27 -16.88 -7.45
N ALA A 563 5.08 -16.51 -6.46
CA ALA A 563 5.73 -17.47 -5.55
C ALA A 563 4.69 -18.34 -4.81
N ARG A 564 3.48 -17.84 -4.54
CA ARG A 564 2.38 -18.60 -3.91
C ARG A 564 1.68 -19.60 -4.84
N MET A 565 2.01 -19.58 -6.13
CA MET A 565 1.61 -20.65 -7.07
C MET A 565 2.43 -21.93 -6.86
N GLU A 566 3.56 -21.84 -6.13
CA GLU A 566 4.46 -22.96 -5.82
C GLU A 566 4.95 -23.68 -7.09
N LEU A 567 5.34 -22.95 -8.13
CA LEU A 567 5.83 -23.54 -9.38
C LEU A 567 7.28 -24.03 -9.27
N ASP A 568 8.05 -23.47 -8.34
CA ASP A 568 9.45 -23.78 -8.09
C ASP A 568 9.69 -25.30 -7.92
N GLY A 569 10.64 -25.83 -8.69
CA GLY A 569 11.03 -27.25 -8.74
C GLY A 569 9.99 -28.19 -9.35
N LYS A 570 8.82 -27.70 -9.78
CA LYS A 570 7.76 -28.56 -10.32
C LYS A 570 8.02 -28.94 -11.78
N THR A 571 7.64 -30.17 -12.11
CA THR A 571 7.57 -30.67 -13.47
C THR A 571 6.10 -30.89 -13.81
N MET A 572 5.56 -30.12 -14.76
CA MET A 572 4.12 -30.06 -15.05
C MET A 572 3.85 -30.07 -16.55
N SER A 573 2.74 -30.67 -16.98
CA SER A 573 2.29 -30.50 -18.36
C SER A 573 1.69 -29.11 -18.56
N ASP A 574 1.61 -28.65 -19.82
CA ASP A 574 0.99 -27.36 -20.14
C ASP A 574 -0.47 -27.28 -19.65
N GLY A 575 -1.20 -28.40 -19.77
CA GLY A 575 -2.57 -28.52 -19.28
C GLY A 575 -2.68 -28.41 -17.75
N ASP A 576 -1.71 -28.95 -17.01
CA ASP A 576 -1.69 -28.85 -15.55
C ASP A 576 -1.36 -27.43 -15.09
N VAL A 577 -0.41 -26.76 -15.74
CA VAL A 577 -0.08 -25.34 -15.45
C VAL A 577 -1.30 -24.46 -15.69
N ARG A 578 -1.96 -24.65 -16.83
CA ARG A 578 -3.18 -23.93 -17.16
C ARG A 578 -4.29 -24.15 -16.12
N LYS A 579 -4.60 -25.41 -15.79
CA LYS A 579 -5.60 -25.73 -14.76
C LYS A 579 -5.27 -25.12 -13.42
N LEU A 580 -4.00 -25.16 -13.01
CA LEU A 580 -3.55 -24.51 -11.78
C LEU A 580 -3.85 -23.00 -11.82
N ILE A 581 -3.54 -22.32 -12.91
CA ILE A 581 -3.82 -20.88 -13.06
C ILE A 581 -5.34 -20.62 -13.05
N GLU A 582 -6.13 -21.39 -13.80
CA GLU A 582 -7.59 -21.27 -13.84
C GLU A 582 -8.21 -21.47 -12.44
N GLU A 583 -7.80 -22.51 -11.71
CA GLU A 583 -8.27 -22.79 -10.35
C GLU A 583 -7.90 -21.67 -9.37
N ARG A 584 -6.64 -21.21 -9.38
CA ARG A 584 -6.15 -20.16 -8.49
C ARG A 584 -6.86 -18.83 -8.79
N MET A 585 -6.93 -18.43 -10.05
CA MET A 585 -7.59 -17.19 -10.47
C MET A 585 -9.10 -17.24 -10.21
N SER A 586 -9.73 -18.41 -10.38
CA SER A 586 -11.16 -18.55 -10.12
C SER A 586 -11.51 -18.35 -8.66
N LYS A 587 -10.69 -18.93 -7.76
CA LYS A 587 -10.82 -18.72 -6.31
C LYS A 587 -10.58 -17.26 -5.93
N LEU A 588 -9.52 -16.65 -6.45
CA LEU A 588 -9.16 -15.27 -6.13
C LEU A 588 -10.18 -14.24 -6.59
N LEU A 589 -10.70 -14.39 -7.81
CA LEU A 589 -11.68 -13.47 -8.37
C LEU A 589 -13.11 -13.82 -7.98
N ASN A 590 -13.30 -14.92 -7.24
CA ASN A 590 -14.61 -15.48 -6.89
C ASN A 590 -15.54 -15.57 -8.11
N ARG A 591 -14.99 -15.99 -9.25
CA ARG A 591 -15.69 -16.19 -10.53
C ARG A 591 -14.94 -17.23 -11.35
N GLU A 592 -15.63 -17.96 -12.22
CA GLU A 592 -14.97 -18.89 -13.12
C GLU A 592 -14.06 -18.15 -14.12
N VAL A 593 -12.82 -18.62 -14.23
CA VAL A 593 -11.81 -18.11 -15.16
C VAL A 593 -11.39 -19.25 -16.06
N GLU A 594 -11.69 -19.12 -17.35
CA GLU A 594 -11.24 -20.02 -18.40
C GLU A 594 -10.18 -19.32 -19.26
N LEU A 595 -9.03 -19.97 -19.43
CA LEU A 595 -8.01 -19.53 -20.36
C LEU A 595 -8.36 -20.02 -21.79
N PRO A 596 -7.88 -19.40 -22.87
CA PRO A 596 -8.11 -19.94 -24.22
C PRO A 596 -7.31 -21.22 -24.44
N GLU A 597 -7.89 -22.27 -25.03
CA GLU A 597 -7.14 -23.49 -25.40
C GLU A 597 -5.94 -23.14 -26.28
N SER A 598 -4.80 -23.78 -26.04
CA SER A 598 -3.62 -23.54 -26.85
C SER A 598 -3.89 -24.03 -28.28
N PRO A 599 -3.62 -23.21 -29.31
CA PRO A 599 -3.85 -23.61 -30.71
C PRO A 599 -2.91 -24.74 -31.18
N MET A 600 -1.98 -25.21 -30.33
CA MET A 600 -1.13 -26.35 -30.62
C MET A 600 -1.89 -27.67 -30.48
N THR A 601 -2.70 -28.01 -31.49
CA THR A 601 -3.04 -29.41 -31.78
C THR A 601 -1.82 -30.10 -32.40
N GLU A 602 -1.23 -31.03 -31.64
CA GLU A 602 -0.18 -32.00 -32.03
C GLU A 602 1.25 -31.47 -32.30
N ALA A 603 2.17 -31.77 -31.37
CA ALA A 603 3.43 -32.48 -31.64
C ALA A 603 4.20 -32.73 -30.31
N GLU A 604 3.98 -33.91 -29.73
CA GLU A 604 4.56 -34.45 -28.48
C GLU A 604 4.05 -33.86 -27.15
N PRO A 605 3.74 -34.71 -26.13
CA PRO A 605 3.46 -34.25 -24.78
C PRO A 605 4.73 -33.63 -24.20
N THR A 606 4.78 -32.30 -24.19
CA THR A 606 5.93 -31.56 -23.66
C THR A 606 5.68 -31.18 -22.21
N THR A 607 6.60 -31.58 -21.33
CA THR A 607 6.48 -31.29 -19.89
C THR A 607 7.43 -30.15 -19.53
N LEU A 608 6.89 -29.08 -18.95
CA LEU A 608 7.68 -27.96 -18.42
C LEU A 608 8.38 -28.41 -17.15
N VAL A 609 9.67 -28.08 -17.04
CA VAL A 609 10.47 -28.28 -15.83
C VAL A 609 10.85 -26.90 -15.32
N PHE A 610 10.17 -26.44 -14.27
CA PHE A 610 10.48 -25.15 -13.65
C PHE A 610 11.79 -25.23 -12.85
N ALA A 611 12.51 -24.11 -12.76
CA ALA A 611 13.70 -24.00 -11.93
C ALA A 611 13.37 -24.26 -10.45
N ASP A 612 14.34 -24.79 -9.69
CA ASP A 612 14.18 -25.09 -8.26
C ASP A 612 13.88 -23.87 -7.39
N GLU A 613 14.32 -22.70 -7.87
CA GLU A 613 14.03 -21.41 -7.26
C GLU A 613 13.71 -20.44 -8.39
N ASP A 614 12.81 -19.49 -8.12
CA ASP A 614 12.58 -18.36 -9.01
C ASP A 614 12.04 -18.76 -10.40
N ALA A 615 11.04 -19.65 -10.40
CA ALA A 615 10.44 -20.12 -11.64
C ALA A 615 9.74 -19.01 -12.42
N VAL A 616 9.09 -18.07 -11.72
CA VAL A 616 8.28 -17.00 -12.33
C VAL A 616 8.43 -15.69 -11.59
N ARG A 617 8.77 -14.63 -12.33
CA ARG A 617 8.86 -13.25 -11.83
C ARG A 617 8.35 -12.21 -12.80
N PHE A 618 8.16 -11.03 -12.25
CA PHE A 618 7.77 -9.84 -12.97
C PHE A 618 8.81 -8.75 -12.75
N HIS A 619 9.12 -8.05 -13.83
CA HIS A 619 9.82 -6.78 -13.83
C HIS A 619 8.92 -5.74 -14.49
N VAL A 620 8.86 -4.52 -13.96
CA VAL A 620 7.99 -3.46 -14.47
C VAL A 620 8.83 -2.20 -14.69
N GLY A 621 8.98 -1.80 -15.95
CA GLY A 621 9.80 -0.67 -16.36
C GLY A 621 9.61 -0.38 -17.83
N GLU A 622 10.09 0.79 -18.29
CA GLU A 622 10.19 1.10 -19.73
C GLU A 622 8.86 0.96 -20.52
N GLY A 623 7.71 1.16 -19.86
CA GLY A 623 6.39 1.05 -20.48
C GLY A 623 5.87 -0.39 -20.65
N GLU A 624 6.57 -1.39 -20.12
CA GLU A 624 6.21 -2.80 -20.23
C GLU A 624 6.24 -3.58 -18.90
N ILE A 625 5.55 -4.72 -18.89
CA ILE A 625 5.61 -5.72 -17.84
C ILE A 625 6.37 -6.91 -18.41
N SER A 626 7.60 -7.10 -17.96
CA SER A 626 8.45 -8.22 -18.35
C SER A 626 8.19 -9.44 -17.46
N LEU A 627 7.55 -10.47 -18.02
CA LEU A 627 7.37 -11.77 -17.37
C LEU A 627 8.61 -12.64 -17.59
N ILE A 628 9.32 -12.95 -16.52
CA ILE A 628 10.54 -13.75 -16.53
C ILE A 628 10.20 -15.16 -16.06
N ILE A 629 10.41 -16.17 -16.91
CA ILE A 629 10.14 -17.57 -16.63
C ILE A 629 11.45 -18.35 -16.69
N ARG A 630 11.79 -19.08 -15.63
CA ARG A 630 12.92 -20.01 -15.60
C ARG A 630 12.40 -21.43 -15.74
N ALA A 631 12.44 -21.97 -16.96
CA ALA A 631 11.93 -23.30 -17.25
C ALA A 631 12.72 -24.01 -18.37
N GLY A 632 12.79 -25.34 -18.27
CA GLY A 632 13.24 -26.26 -19.31
C GLY A 632 12.07 -27.06 -19.89
N LEU A 633 12.37 -27.97 -20.83
CA LEU A 633 11.39 -28.84 -21.45
C LEU A 633 11.88 -30.29 -21.48
N LYS A 634 11.06 -31.22 -20.99
CA LYS A 634 11.22 -32.65 -21.23
C LYS A 634 10.41 -33.09 -22.44
N ARG A 635 11.06 -33.77 -23.38
CA ARG A 635 10.50 -34.17 -24.69
C ARG A 635 11.12 -35.48 -25.17
N GLU A 636 10.42 -36.23 -26.02
CA GLU A 636 10.97 -37.47 -26.58
C GLU A 636 12.15 -37.19 -27.51
N ALA A 637 12.09 -36.07 -28.26
CA ALA A 637 13.17 -35.57 -29.11
C ALA A 637 14.39 -35.00 -28.34
N GLY A 638 14.41 -35.10 -27.02
CA GLY A 638 15.52 -34.68 -26.15
C GLY A 638 15.20 -33.46 -25.28
N ASP A 639 15.71 -33.55 -24.05
CA ASP A 639 15.50 -32.55 -22.99
C ASP A 639 16.21 -31.23 -23.32
N ILE A 640 15.50 -30.13 -23.05
CA ILE A 640 16.05 -28.78 -23.04
C ILE A 640 16.28 -28.41 -21.58
N PRO A 641 17.53 -28.12 -21.17
CA PRO A 641 17.81 -27.68 -19.81
C PRO A 641 17.21 -26.30 -19.57
N THR A 642 17.09 -25.91 -18.30
CA THR A 642 16.42 -24.67 -17.89
C THR A 642 16.97 -23.45 -18.61
N GLN A 643 16.08 -22.66 -19.17
CA GLN A 643 16.37 -21.39 -19.84
C GLN A 643 15.73 -20.25 -19.05
N VAL A 644 16.30 -19.06 -19.15
CA VAL A 644 15.65 -17.82 -18.70
C VAL A 644 14.92 -17.23 -19.91
N ILE A 645 13.60 -17.19 -19.82
CA ILE A 645 12.69 -16.72 -20.85
C ILE A 645 12.16 -15.37 -20.40
N THR A 646 12.29 -14.33 -21.21
CA THR A 646 11.75 -13.00 -20.93
C THR A 646 10.64 -12.71 -21.93
N VAL A 647 9.44 -12.44 -21.41
CA VAL A 647 8.24 -12.14 -22.18
C VAL A 647 7.80 -10.70 -21.87
N PRO A 648 8.22 -9.73 -22.69
CA PRO A 648 7.78 -8.34 -22.55
C PRO A 648 6.30 -8.19 -22.95
N LEU A 649 5.51 -7.54 -22.09
CA LEU A 649 4.08 -7.28 -22.30
C LEU A 649 3.79 -5.77 -22.19
N ALA A 650 3.45 -5.14 -23.31
CA ALA A 650 3.05 -3.74 -23.37
C ALA A 650 1.53 -3.62 -23.47
N PHE A 651 0.93 -2.71 -22.70
CA PHE A 651 -0.51 -2.48 -22.67
C PHE A 651 -0.83 -1.10 -23.22
N SER A 652 -1.80 -1.02 -24.13
CA SER A 652 -2.31 0.26 -24.65
C SER A 652 -3.83 0.30 -24.58
N VAL A 653 -4.38 1.49 -24.33
CA VAL A 653 -5.82 1.70 -24.23
C VAL A 653 -6.28 2.47 -25.48
N ASN A 654 -7.05 1.80 -26.33
CA ASN A 654 -7.59 2.36 -27.57
C ASN A 654 -9.13 2.47 -27.48
N ASN A 655 -9.63 3.64 -27.09
CA ASN A 655 -11.06 4.02 -26.93
C ASN A 655 -11.96 3.04 -26.13
N ASN A 656 -12.17 1.83 -26.62
CA ASN A 656 -13.04 0.79 -26.03
C ASN A 656 -12.30 -0.52 -25.70
N GLU A 657 -11.01 -0.64 -26.03
CA GLU A 657 -10.28 -1.90 -25.91
C GLU A 657 -8.92 -1.68 -25.26
N ILE A 658 -8.49 -2.65 -24.47
CA ILE A 658 -7.13 -2.78 -23.99
C ILE A 658 -6.43 -3.76 -24.93
N VAL A 659 -5.36 -3.31 -25.57
CA VAL A 659 -4.53 -4.16 -26.42
C VAL A 659 -3.27 -4.53 -25.65
N MET A 660 -3.08 -5.83 -25.43
CA MET A 660 -1.84 -6.40 -24.90
C MET A 660 -0.98 -6.87 -26.07
N ASN A 661 0.11 -6.15 -26.29
CA ASN A 661 1.13 -6.51 -27.27
C ASN A 661 2.24 -7.28 -26.56
N ARG A 662 2.61 -8.44 -27.11
CA ARG A 662 3.76 -9.19 -26.64
C ARG A 662 4.96 -8.76 -27.48
N GLY A 663 5.99 -8.24 -26.85
CA GLY A 663 7.25 -7.96 -27.53
C GLY A 663 8.01 -9.23 -27.93
N GLN A 664 9.25 -9.08 -28.37
CA GLN A 664 10.06 -10.22 -28.79
C GLN A 664 10.44 -11.08 -27.59
N VAL A 665 10.06 -12.37 -27.61
CA VAL A 665 10.43 -13.31 -26.54
C VAL A 665 11.94 -13.55 -26.56
N GLY A 666 12.61 -13.19 -25.47
CA GLY A 666 14.03 -13.44 -25.26
C GLY A 666 14.25 -14.79 -24.59
N VAL A 667 15.23 -15.58 -25.06
CA VAL A 667 15.61 -16.84 -24.39
C VAL A 667 17.12 -16.91 -24.26
N ARG A 668 17.60 -16.92 -23.02
CA ARG A 668 19.03 -17.05 -22.66
C ARG A 668 19.26 -18.32 -21.83
N PRO A 669 20.44 -18.96 -21.96
CA PRO A 669 20.78 -20.09 -21.10
C PRO A 669 20.85 -19.63 -19.64
N GLN A 670 20.40 -20.48 -18.72
CA GLN A 670 20.59 -20.21 -17.30
C GLN A 670 22.10 -20.11 -16.98
N PRO A 671 22.53 -19.17 -16.11
CA PRO A 671 23.91 -19.12 -15.65
C PRO A 671 24.40 -20.49 -15.15
N GLY A 672 25.58 -20.91 -15.60
CA GLY A 672 26.14 -22.24 -15.31
C GLY A 672 25.65 -23.39 -16.21
N GLN A 673 24.65 -23.17 -17.06
CA GLN A 673 24.12 -24.16 -18.03
C GLN A 673 24.34 -23.77 -19.49
N GLN A 674 25.38 -22.98 -19.76
CA GLN A 674 25.71 -22.50 -21.10
C GLN A 674 26.12 -23.69 -22.00
N PRO A 675 25.53 -23.85 -23.19
CA PRO A 675 25.95 -24.88 -24.12
C PRO A 675 27.34 -24.59 -24.68
N THR A 676 28.10 -25.64 -24.97
CA THR A 676 29.42 -25.52 -25.62
C THR A 676 29.34 -25.01 -27.07
N ASN A 677 28.15 -25.04 -27.68
CA ASN A 677 27.92 -24.63 -29.06
C ASN A 677 26.77 -23.61 -29.18
N VAL A 678 27.03 -22.48 -29.83
CA VAL A 678 26.05 -21.42 -30.10
C VAL A 678 24.88 -21.92 -30.94
N ALA A 679 25.11 -22.81 -31.91
CA ALA A 679 24.04 -23.35 -32.76
C ALA A 679 23.02 -24.18 -31.96
N GLU A 680 23.49 -24.86 -30.91
CA GLU A 680 22.63 -25.62 -30.00
C GLU A 680 21.75 -24.68 -29.17
N GLN A 681 22.30 -23.56 -28.67
CA GLN A 681 21.50 -22.55 -27.98
C GLN A 681 20.41 -21.96 -28.89
N ILE A 682 20.75 -21.65 -30.14
CA ILE A 682 19.78 -21.10 -31.10
C ILE A 682 18.64 -22.09 -31.35
N ALA A 683 18.95 -23.38 -31.49
CA ALA A 683 17.93 -24.41 -31.66
C ALA A 683 17.01 -24.52 -30.44
N ARG A 684 17.58 -24.57 -29.23
CA ARG A 684 16.83 -24.59 -27.96
C ARG A 684 15.95 -23.36 -27.81
N ALA A 685 16.52 -22.16 -28.04
CA ALA A 685 15.81 -20.89 -27.96
C ALA A 685 14.63 -20.83 -28.92
N LYS A 686 14.81 -21.25 -30.19
CA LYS A 686 13.73 -21.25 -31.18
C LYS A 686 12.52 -22.10 -30.75
N ILE A 687 12.77 -23.25 -30.13
CA ILE A 687 11.71 -24.13 -29.61
C ILE A 687 10.99 -23.45 -28.44
N MET A 688 11.74 -22.92 -27.48
CA MET A 688 11.16 -22.22 -26.32
C MET A 688 10.34 -21.00 -26.74
N ILE A 689 10.88 -20.17 -27.64
CA ILE A 689 10.18 -19.00 -28.20
C ILE A 689 8.86 -19.44 -28.82
N SER A 690 8.88 -20.36 -29.77
CA SER A 690 7.65 -20.81 -30.45
C SER A 690 6.59 -21.34 -29.48
N LYS A 691 7.00 -22.03 -28.41
CA LYS A 691 6.07 -22.55 -27.40
C LYS A 691 5.47 -21.44 -26.55
N ILE A 692 6.31 -20.52 -26.05
CA ILE A 692 5.87 -19.41 -25.19
C ILE A 692 5.00 -18.43 -25.97
N GLU A 693 5.33 -18.18 -27.24
CA GLU A 693 4.53 -17.34 -28.13
C GLU A 693 3.14 -17.92 -28.41
N ALA A 694 3.01 -19.24 -28.47
CA ALA A 694 1.72 -19.91 -28.60
C ALA A 694 0.91 -19.88 -27.28
N ALA A 695 1.59 -19.93 -26.13
CA ALA A 695 0.95 -19.93 -24.81
C ALA A 695 0.48 -18.53 -24.38
N ILE A 696 1.19 -17.47 -24.78
CA ILE A 696 0.92 -16.09 -24.41
C ILE A 696 0.68 -15.27 -25.69
N PRO A 697 -0.45 -15.45 -26.40
CA PRO A 697 -0.73 -14.69 -27.61
C PRO A 697 -1.03 -13.22 -27.30
N GLU A 698 -0.83 -12.35 -28.29
CA GLU A 698 -1.38 -11.00 -28.25
C GLU A 698 -2.90 -11.06 -28.10
N LYS A 699 -3.45 -10.17 -27.28
CA LYS A 699 -4.86 -10.23 -26.93
C LYS A 699 -5.46 -8.86 -26.71
N THR A 700 -6.71 -8.75 -27.11
CA THR A 700 -7.55 -7.59 -26.85
C THR A 700 -8.57 -7.91 -25.75
N PHE A 701 -8.76 -6.98 -24.83
CA PHE A 701 -9.71 -7.07 -23.72
C PHE A 701 -10.67 -5.89 -23.76
N GLU A 702 -11.88 -6.07 -23.23
CA GLU A 702 -12.79 -4.96 -23.00
C GLU A 702 -12.19 -4.00 -21.96
N ASN A 703 -12.21 -2.69 -22.23
CA ASN A 703 -11.73 -1.71 -21.25
C ASN A 703 -12.77 -1.38 -20.16
N LYS A 704 -13.76 -2.25 -19.93
CA LYS A 704 -14.86 -2.02 -19.01
C LYS A 704 -14.65 -2.78 -17.70
N LEU A 705 -14.70 -2.05 -16.59
CA LEU A 705 -14.73 -2.60 -15.24
C LEU A 705 -16.13 -2.43 -14.66
N GLU A 706 -16.81 -3.53 -14.37
CA GLU A 706 -18.16 -3.51 -13.78
C GLU A 706 -18.09 -3.76 -12.27
N LEU A 707 -18.45 -2.74 -11.49
CA LEU A 707 -18.67 -2.86 -10.06
C LEU A 707 -20.13 -3.25 -9.83
N LYS A 708 -20.34 -4.53 -9.51
CA LYS A 708 -21.67 -5.05 -9.15
C LYS A 708 -21.97 -4.75 -7.69
N LEU A 709 -22.95 -3.90 -7.47
CA LEU A 709 -23.58 -3.61 -6.19
C LEU A 709 -24.97 -4.27 -6.22
N GLU A 710 -25.52 -4.68 -5.08
CA GLU A 710 -26.72 -5.54 -4.98
C GLU A 710 -27.77 -5.32 -6.09
N GLU A 711 -28.27 -4.09 -6.26
CA GLU A 711 -29.27 -3.75 -7.29
C GLU A 711 -28.73 -2.98 -8.51
N ARG A 712 -27.42 -2.72 -8.58
CA ARG A 712 -26.83 -1.77 -9.55
C ARG A 712 -25.46 -2.16 -10.06
N VAL A 713 -25.18 -1.80 -11.31
CA VAL A 713 -23.86 -1.96 -11.90
C VAL A 713 -23.28 -0.60 -12.21
N VAL A 714 -22.17 -0.25 -11.56
CA VAL A 714 -21.38 0.93 -11.90
C VAL A 714 -20.29 0.50 -12.86
N ALA A 715 -20.39 0.94 -14.12
CA ALA A 715 -19.37 0.68 -15.13
C ALA A 715 -18.33 1.80 -15.14
N LEU A 716 -17.06 1.42 -15.01
CA LEU A 716 -15.90 2.28 -15.20
C LEU A 716 -15.20 1.89 -16.50
N LYS A 717 -14.59 2.87 -17.17
CA LYS A 717 -13.73 2.61 -18.32
C LYS A 717 -12.29 2.79 -17.91
N ILE A 718 -11.47 1.76 -18.15
CA ILE A 718 -10.02 1.86 -18.02
C ILE A 718 -9.54 2.86 -19.06
N SER A 719 -8.99 3.98 -18.59
CA SER A 719 -8.55 5.12 -19.39
C SER A 719 -7.04 5.08 -19.66
N SER A 720 -6.25 4.51 -18.75
CA SER A 720 -4.82 4.32 -18.92
C SER A 720 -4.31 3.09 -18.18
N ILE A 721 -3.25 2.49 -18.72
CA ILE A 721 -2.41 1.47 -18.09
C ILE A 721 -0.97 1.92 -18.33
N GLU A 722 -0.24 2.18 -17.26
CA GLU A 722 1.14 2.70 -17.30
C GLU A 722 2.04 1.77 -16.49
N ALA A 723 3.16 1.35 -17.08
CA ALA A 723 4.19 0.56 -16.41
C ALA A 723 5.46 1.41 -16.32
N SER A 724 5.82 1.86 -15.12
CA SER A 724 7.05 2.63 -14.90
C SER A 724 7.59 2.46 -13.49
N SER A 725 8.93 2.40 -13.37
CA SER A 725 9.65 2.39 -12.10
C SER A 725 9.13 1.37 -11.08
N GLY A 726 8.94 0.12 -11.52
CA GLY A 726 8.43 -0.97 -10.70
C GLY A 726 6.91 -0.99 -10.53
N TRP A 727 6.17 0.02 -11.01
CA TRP A 727 4.72 0.15 -10.77
C TRP A 727 3.88 0.01 -12.04
N VAL A 728 2.87 -0.86 -11.97
CA VAL A 728 1.75 -0.89 -12.91
C VAL A 728 0.62 -0.05 -12.35
N THR A 729 0.27 1.04 -13.03
CA THR A 729 -0.82 1.94 -12.65
C THR A 729 -1.96 1.82 -13.66
N ILE A 730 -3.15 1.47 -13.17
CA ILE A 730 -4.38 1.35 -13.94
C ILE A 730 -5.33 2.44 -13.46
N THR A 731 -5.76 3.32 -14.37
CA THR A 731 -6.77 4.34 -14.07
C THR A 731 -8.08 3.97 -14.74
N ALA A 732 -9.19 3.99 -13.98
CA ALA A 732 -10.53 3.70 -14.48
C ALA A 732 -11.53 4.78 -14.06
N GLU A 733 -12.20 5.43 -15.02
CA GLU A 733 -13.10 6.58 -14.79
C GLU A 733 -14.55 6.35 -15.23
#